data_AF-A0A7Y4XHN4-F1
#
_entry.id   AF-A0A7Y4XHN4-F1
#
_cell.length_a   1.000
_cell.length_b   1.000
_cell.length_c   1.000
_cell.angle_alpha   90.00
_cell.angle_beta   90.00
_cell.angle_gamma   90.00
#
_symmetry.space_group_name_H-M   'P 1'
#
loop_
_entity.id
_entity.type
_entity.pdbx_description
1 polymer ?
#
loop_
_entity_poly.entity_id
_entity_poly.type
_entity_poly.pdbx_seq_one_letter_code
_entity_poly.pdbx_strand_id
1 'polypeptide(L)'
;MDVKLMLDGLAQNAQPIAVALFTISVITLLLRTRLAKRLFAGLEKTFFENWQLGLLATTGIVLSAASGWTTWDGMRNFTGEPLLSGMITFGIQGVMLIVAWLIGESFATGMNMQSQKGAPRFVNPQIQTWLGAGIGLLLFIAGMTLFMQWTGQADVRQASPDDIAWSKTGDKFLMFGAGLLLVALFALYAASDLVKPYIQGFRVIVRNSALWAMFLACMATSVFFSFDSLFTSIFPQSERVRAAELRAQNQVSGIVSDIEQTIASRRATLAETLFTTEAWTGYETHIDNMAKAAAQSEGAIERYVNNQIETRRRAVKEQQERMASAQSGQAGLAGRKISLTEEKSRISGQRPELASEFAAKKAEHDNKLKEVDAKRVEAMAEDKGVEGTGKEGRGPIYRQRMSELNLLQAAAKIAEERMKDAQKRLSAVELRMAAIDRELALLDGDLAKLKGESETAGQRIKLAEETVKDDSSAPKLDPSRILPAFERAKAEFRAGPTAERLASLQKMCGDIGGALASTPETKALLSGIDCDPKVTADAAAELFTLQTGIHTFQQTCIGGDKLVANTSADALFSFARKCLADSALPSKDTEVLRTKINHIELARDDKAHRFVVTWNAFQDGNRLAYLALAIALAIDSLIFMSGLFGANAVRSPLSDVPSYKARSASQLEATINAALGPHPYETAWLTLNTLRPVTNSDGFSAMADLSAMERSAADRVRMVLTAGADIGAVETASHNPERYRVRSELREYLSGVCDKHFKTDVHAKDRARLDQLVNAALSPHPREHADLVLHTLEPIRETEGFTSMVTLSEVTNAYDNRVVRRVMNAGSTVKAVAPDIKLDDRYYISPKLYEVLLTIRATAAESPNYENERRRFEGVDARPAIDGGQLRDANPQIAQQTPRPPELAKPAAQLPRMLPLSEDEQHQLINAYREHLLGSIGLTPDMVDQRLQLPAARSAMLEAWRALDGHSKKNLLLGQMLREFQNGQDRDLSAVYSRLVSDVGGDPRKRQVLDAVEDNIRDNLVLYMLFPETHLLDYLIEEIENAAQADDGLQPGEQALKDQLKYVREGLGSLNLANPQSWNEIRQRLAAGYSKDLPNFMNKFAPRPNTDGQDSGEI
;
A
#
# COMPACT_ATOMS: atom_id res chain seq x y z
N MET A 1 8.10 -32.66 33.90
CA MET A 1 9.14 -31.75 33.38
C MET A 1 10.36 -32.59 33.11
N ASP A 2 10.70 -32.78 31.85
CA ASP A 2 11.66 -33.79 31.41
C ASP A 2 13.07 -33.17 31.35
N VAL A 3 13.94 -33.61 32.25
CA VAL A 3 15.32 -33.10 32.43
C VAL A 3 16.15 -33.27 31.16
N LYS A 4 15.79 -34.25 30.33
CA LYS A 4 16.42 -34.50 29.03
C LYS A 4 16.16 -33.38 28.01
N LEU A 5 14.96 -32.80 28.03
CA LEU A 5 14.56 -31.70 27.14
C LEU A 5 15.24 -30.38 27.52
N MET A 6 15.56 -30.20 28.81
CA MET A 6 16.38 -29.07 29.27
C MET A 6 17.87 -29.25 28.93
N LEU A 7 18.40 -30.47 29.04
CA LEU A 7 19.80 -30.76 28.68
C LEU A 7 20.05 -30.67 27.17
N ASP A 8 19.12 -31.17 26.35
CA ASP A 8 19.21 -31.05 24.89
C ASP A 8 19.01 -29.59 24.43
N GLY A 9 18.13 -28.83 25.11
CA GLY A 9 17.95 -27.40 24.88
C GLY A 9 19.15 -26.54 25.32
N LEU A 10 19.89 -26.95 26.37
CA LEU A 10 21.14 -26.33 26.78
C LEU A 10 22.30 -26.71 25.85
N ALA A 11 22.33 -27.93 25.33
CA ALA A 11 23.37 -28.38 24.39
C ALA A 11 23.27 -27.70 23.02
N GLN A 12 22.06 -27.51 22.48
CA GLN A 12 21.85 -26.77 21.22
C GLN A 12 22.13 -25.26 21.34
N ASN A 13 21.98 -24.69 22.54
CA ASN A 13 22.24 -23.27 22.80
C ASN A 13 23.56 -23.01 23.56
N ALA A 14 24.39 -24.03 23.79
CA ALA A 14 25.62 -23.90 24.56
C ALA A 14 26.62 -22.93 23.92
N GLN A 15 26.75 -22.95 22.59
CA GLN A 15 27.61 -22.01 21.86
C GLN A 15 27.12 -20.55 21.95
N PRO A 16 25.87 -20.21 21.62
CA PRO A 16 25.41 -18.81 21.74
C PRO A 16 25.41 -18.32 23.19
N ILE A 17 25.11 -19.18 24.18
CA ILE A 17 25.19 -18.82 25.60
C ILE A 17 26.64 -18.62 26.05
N ALA A 18 27.57 -19.47 25.62
CA ALA A 18 29.00 -19.31 25.94
C ALA A 18 29.59 -18.05 25.27
N VAL A 19 29.20 -17.74 24.03
CA VAL A 19 29.60 -16.52 23.33
C VAL A 19 29.00 -15.29 24.01
N ALA A 20 27.73 -15.34 24.46
CA ALA A 20 27.10 -14.26 25.21
C ALA A 20 27.78 -14.04 26.57
N LEU A 21 28.10 -15.11 27.30
CA LEU A 21 28.82 -15.02 28.57
C LEU A 21 30.26 -14.53 28.38
N PHE A 22 30.92 -14.92 27.29
CA PHE A 22 32.25 -14.44 26.93
C PHE A 22 32.24 -12.96 26.54
N THR A 23 31.29 -12.51 25.73
CA THR A 23 31.16 -11.09 25.37
C THR A 23 30.77 -10.24 26.57
N ILE A 24 29.85 -10.70 27.43
CA ILE A 24 29.52 -10.01 28.69
C ILE A 24 30.74 -9.94 29.60
N SER A 25 31.54 -11.02 29.68
CA SER A 25 32.76 -11.05 30.49
C SER A 25 33.85 -10.12 29.94
N VAL A 26 34.03 -10.07 28.61
CA VAL A 26 34.98 -9.16 27.95
C VAL A 26 34.53 -7.71 28.08
N ILE A 27 33.23 -7.42 27.93
CA ILE A 27 32.64 -6.08 28.13
C ILE A 27 32.79 -5.63 29.58
N THR A 28 32.52 -6.50 30.56
CA THR A 28 32.73 -6.17 31.98
C THR A 28 34.21 -5.98 32.31
N LEU A 29 35.11 -6.74 31.69
CA LEU A 29 36.57 -6.55 31.85
C LEU A 29 37.03 -5.22 31.24
N LEU A 30 36.53 -4.86 30.05
CA LEU A 30 36.80 -3.60 29.36
C LEU A 30 36.24 -2.39 30.12
N LEU A 31 35.01 -2.48 30.65
CA LEU A 31 34.39 -1.46 31.51
C LEU A 31 35.16 -1.22 32.82
N ARG A 32 35.96 -2.20 33.28
CA ARG A 32 36.80 -2.09 34.47
C ARG A 32 38.13 -1.36 34.23
N THR A 33 38.49 -1.09 32.98
CA THR A 33 39.75 -0.42 32.63
C THR A 33 39.74 1.07 32.99
N ARG A 34 40.92 1.65 33.28
CA ARG A 34 41.07 3.08 33.58
C ARG A 34 40.64 3.99 32.42
N LEU A 35 40.71 3.47 31.19
CA LEU A 35 40.24 4.15 29.98
C LEU A 35 38.71 4.22 29.94
N ALA A 36 38.01 3.12 30.22
CA ALA A 36 36.55 3.10 30.29
C ALA A 36 36.03 3.99 31.43
N LYS A 37 36.68 4.02 32.60
CA LYS A 37 36.31 4.95 33.69
C LYS A 37 36.55 6.43 33.35
N ARG A 38 37.60 6.75 32.60
CA ARG A 38 37.81 8.12 32.08
C ARG A 38 36.81 8.50 31.00
N LEU A 39 36.48 7.56 30.11
CA LEU A 39 35.46 7.74 29.08
C LEU A 39 34.07 7.87 29.70
N PHE A 40 33.73 7.06 30.71
CA PHE A 40 32.47 7.17 31.46
C PHE A 40 32.40 8.46 32.27
N ALA A 41 33.46 8.88 32.96
CA ALA A 41 33.47 10.17 33.66
C ALA A 41 33.39 11.37 32.69
N GLY A 42 33.95 11.24 31.48
CA GLY A 42 33.82 12.23 30.41
C GLY A 42 32.42 12.24 29.79
N LEU A 43 31.83 11.08 29.53
CA LEU A 43 30.45 10.91 29.07
C LEU A 43 29.46 11.43 30.12
N GLU A 44 29.65 11.09 31.39
CA GLU A 44 28.82 11.53 32.52
C GLU A 44 28.85 13.06 32.65
N LYS A 45 30.03 13.71 32.61
CA LYS A 45 30.13 15.17 32.57
C LYS A 45 29.44 15.78 31.33
N THR A 46 29.62 15.19 30.16
CA THR A 46 29.02 15.70 28.91
C THR A 46 27.50 15.52 28.88
N PHE A 47 26.99 14.42 29.46
CA PHE A 47 25.57 14.10 29.53
C PHE A 47 24.82 14.96 30.56
N PHE A 48 25.49 15.32 31.67
CA PHE A 48 24.88 16.15 32.72
C PHE A 48 25.06 17.66 32.53
N GLU A 49 26.09 18.12 31.79
CA GLU A 49 26.30 19.57 31.51
C GLU A 49 25.52 20.04 30.27
N ASN A 50 25.30 19.18 29.26
CA ASN A 50 24.48 19.45 28.07
C ASN A 50 23.70 18.19 27.61
N TRP A 51 22.58 17.91 28.28
CA TRP A 51 21.79 16.69 28.06
C TRP A 51 21.30 16.48 26.62
N GLN A 52 21.06 17.56 25.85
CA GLN A 52 20.65 17.50 24.45
C GLN A 52 21.75 16.89 23.55
N LEU A 53 23.01 17.26 23.81
CA LEU A 53 24.18 16.73 23.11
C LEU A 53 24.43 15.27 23.47
N GLY A 54 24.29 14.95 24.76
CA GLY A 54 24.34 13.57 25.25
C GLY A 54 23.32 12.69 24.53
N LEU A 55 22.06 13.15 24.48
CA LEU A 55 20.94 12.41 23.90
C LEU A 55 21.10 12.19 22.39
N LEU A 56 21.46 13.22 21.61
CA LEU A 56 21.67 13.10 20.16
C LEU A 56 22.83 12.15 19.83
N ALA A 57 23.94 12.23 20.57
CA ALA A 57 25.08 11.32 20.39
C ALA A 57 24.73 9.87 20.75
N THR A 58 24.02 9.63 21.86
CA THR A 58 23.54 8.26 22.18
C THR A 58 22.53 7.75 21.16
N THR A 59 21.66 8.62 20.63
CA THR A 59 20.67 8.22 19.62
C THR A 59 21.36 7.78 18.33
N GLY A 60 22.39 8.52 17.88
CA GLY A 60 23.20 8.11 16.73
C GLY A 60 23.89 6.76 16.92
N ILE A 61 24.46 6.51 18.10
CA ILE A 61 25.11 5.22 18.41
C ILE A 61 24.09 4.07 18.44
N VAL A 62 22.92 4.27 19.07
CA VAL A 62 21.87 3.24 19.15
C VAL A 62 21.29 2.95 17.76
N LEU A 63 21.04 3.97 16.95
CA LEU A 63 20.56 3.79 15.58
C LEU A 63 21.59 3.12 14.68
N SER A 64 22.88 3.48 14.79
CA SER A 64 23.96 2.78 14.08
C SER A 64 24.12 1.32 14.51
N ALA A 65 23.85 1.00 15.78
CA ALA A 65 23.83 -0.39 16.24
C ALA A 65 22.62 -1.16 15.69
N ALA A 66 21.45 -0.52 15.63
CA ALA A 66 20.24 -1.11 15.06
C ALA A 66 20.35 -1.33 13.54
N SER A 67 20.81 -0.31 12.79
CA SER A 67 21.13 -0.43 11.35
C SER A 67 22.27 -1.42 11.11
N GLY A 68 23.26 -1.43 12.00
CA GLY A 68 24.33 -2.42 11.98
C GLY A 68 23.83 -3.86 12.14
N TRP A 69 22.83 -4.09 12.98
CA TRP A 69 22.25 -5.42 13.12
C TRP A 69 21.58 -5.91 11.83
N THR A 70 20.75 -5.08 11.21
CA THR A 70 20.05 -5.43 9.95
C THR A 70 21.02 -5.56 8.78
N THR A 71 22.04 -4.69 8.70
CA THR A 71 23.09 -4.75 7.69
C THR A 71 23.94 -6.02 7.85
N TRP A 72 24.28 -6.38 9.10
CA TRP A 72 25.04 -7.59 9.39
C TRP A 72 24.27 -8.85 9.04
N ASP A 73 22.98 -8.94 9.37
CA ASP A 73 22.19 -10.12 9.03
C ASP A 73 22.03 -10.28 7.51
N GLY A 74 21.76 -9.19 6.78
CA GLY A 74 21.71 -9.21 5.31
C GLY A 74 23.04 -9.63 4.67
N MET A 75 24.15 -9.10 5.18
CA MET A 75 25.49 -9.43 4.65
C MET A 75 25.97 -10.84 5.05
N ARG A 76 25.57 -11.33 6.23
CA ARG A 76 25.80 -12.72 6.65
C ARG A 76 25.06 -13.69 5.74
N ASN A 77 23.82 -13.35 5.37
CA ASN A 77 23.04 -14.13 4.41
C ASN A 77 23.68 -14.16 3.01
N PHE A 78 24.43 -13.11 2.65
CA PHE A 78 25.13 -13.03 1.35
C PHE A 78 26.48 -13.77 1.33
N THR A 79 27.31 -13.57 2.35
CA THR A 79 28.68 -14.12 2.37
C THR A 79 28.78 -15.51 2.96
N GLY A 80 27.80 -15.94 3.76
CA GLY A 80 27.87 -17.19 4.54
C GLY A 80 28.83 -17.14 5.73
N GLU A 81 29.63 -16.07 5.87
CA GLU A 81 30.70 -15.91 6.86
C GLU A 81 30.32 -14.83 7.89
N PRO A 82 29.98 -15.20 9.14
CA PRO A 82 29.45 -14.26 10.13
C PRO A 82 30.49 -13.22 10.60
N LEU A 83 31.77 -13.60 10.66
CA LEU A 83 32.84 -12.76 11.18
C LEU A 83 33.29 -11.71 10.16
N LEU A 84 33.43 -12.10 8.89
CA LEU A 84 33.71 -11.17 7.78
C LEU A 84 32.59 -10.14 7.63
N SER A 85 31.34 -10.60 7.66
CA SER A 85 30.17 -9.73 7.63
C SER A 85 30.18 -8.72 8.79
N GLY A 86 30.50 -9.17 10.00
CA GLY A 86 30.57 -8.29 11.17
C GLY A 86 31.59 -7.16 11.02
N MET A 87 32.79 -7.46 10.51
CA MET A 87 33.84 -6.45 10.30
C MET A 87 33.46 -5.42 9.23
N ILE A 88 32.87 -5.88 8.11
CA ILE A 88 32.44 -4.99 7.03
C ILE A 88 31.31 -4.07 7.54
N THR A 89 30.33 -4.62 8.27
CA THR A 89 29.24 -3.80 8.81
C THR A 89 29.74 -2.75 9.81
N PHE A 90 30.68 -3.13 10.68
CA PHE A 90 31.30 -2.17 11.61
C PHE A 90 32.02 -1.05 10.86
N GLY A 91 32.73 -1.38 9.78
CA GLY A 91 33.37 -0.39 8.90
C GLY A 91 32.37 0.56 8.25
N ILE A 92 31.29 0.03 7.66
CA ILE A 92 30.24 0.82 6.99
C ILE A 92 29.56 1.77 7.99
N GLN A 93 29.10 1.25 9.13
CA GLN A 93 28.38 2.04 10.14
C GLN A 93 29.29 3.08 10.81
N GLY A 94 30.53 2.71 11.11
CA GLY A 94 31.52 3.62 11.70
C GLY A 94 31.87 4.78 10.77
N VAL A 95 32.13 4.50 9.49
CA VAL A 95 32.39 5.55 8.49
C VAL A 95 31.16 6.42 8.29
N MET A 96 29.96 5.82 8.18
CA MET A 96 28.72 6.57 7.97
C MET A 96 28.45 7.58 9.10
N LEU A 97 28.62 7.18 10.37
CA LEU A 97 28.43 8.06 11.52
C LEU A 97 29.46 9.21 11.55
N ILE A 98 30.74 8.90 11.32
CA ILE A 98 31.82 9.90 11.31
C ILE A 98 31.61 10.91 10.18
N VAL A 99 31.24 10.45 8.99
CA VAL A 99 31.02 11.31 7.84
C VAL A 99 29.77 12.17 8.01
N ALA A 100 28.69 11.64 8.57
CA ALA A 100 27.50 12.43 8.89
C ALA A 100 27.84 13.59 9.84
N TRP A 101 28.70 13.35 10.83
CA TRP A 101 29.20 14.40 11.72
C TRP A 101 30.04 15.44 10.97
N LEU A 102 31.02 15.00 10.17
CA LEU A 102 31.90 15.90 9.39
C LEU A 102 31.11 16.76 8.40
N ILE A 103 30.06 16.19 7.77
CA ILE A 103 29.14 16.93 6.92
C ILE A 103 28.45 18.02 7.77
N GLY A 104 27.93 17.71 8.95
CA GLY A 104 27.34 18.68 9.87
C GLY A 104 28.25 19.84 10.24
N GLU A 105 29.51 19.56 10.60
CA GLU A 105 30.51 20.61 10.91
C GLU A 105 30.78 21.50 9.69
N SER A 106 30.77 20.92 8.49
CA SER A 106 31.01 21.65 7.26
C SER A 106 29.87 22.59 6.85
N PHE A 107 28.62 22.24 7.18
CA PHE A 107 27.47 23.14 7.03
C PHE A 107 27.50 24.27 8.05
N ALA A 108 27.86 23.98 9.31
CA ALA A 108 27.98 24.99 10.35
C ALA A 108 29.03 26.07 10.01
N THR A 109 30.18 25.66 9.47
CA THR A 109 31.27 26.58 9.09
C THR A 109 31.03 27.32 7.76
N GLY A 110 30.25 26.74 6.85
CA GLY A 110 30.01 27.28 5.51
C GLY A 110 28.99 28.43 5.41
N MET A 111 28.05 28.53 6.35
CA MET A 111 26.93 29.49 6.28
C MET A 111 27.31 30.95 6.60
N ASN A 112 28.39 31.20 7.37
CA ASN A 112 28.75 32.55 7.85
C ASN A 112 29.89 33.24 7.07
N MET A 113 30.33 32.67 5.93
CA MET A 113 31.36 33.29 5.08
C MET A 113 30.77 34.39 4.19
N GLN A 114 31.12 35.65 4.45
CA GLN A 114 30.79 36.76 3.55
C GLN A 114 31.78 36.85 2.38
N SER A 115 31.27 37.11 1.17
CA SER A 115 32.11 37.40 0.00
C SER A 115 32.72 38.79 0.13
N GLN A 116 34.05 38.89 0.02
CA GLN A 116 34.82 40.13 0.13
C GLN A 116 34.25 41.24 -0.78
N LYS A 117 33.73 42.33 -0.19
CA LYS A 117 33.48 43.60 -0.90
C LYS A 117 34.81 44.34 -1.03
N GLY A 118 35.60 44.00 -2.05
CA GLY A 118 36.85 44.71 -2.29
C GLY A 118 37.88 43.92 -3.09
N ALA A 119 37.62 43.76 -4.39
CA ALA A 119 38.65 43.62 -5.43
C ALA A 119 38.00 43.97 -6.78
N PRO A 120 38.59 44.86 -7.61
CA PRO A 120 38.02 45.19 -8.91
C PRO A 120 38.18 43.96 -9.81
N ARG A 121 37.09 43.24 -10.07
CA ARG A 121 37.10 42.14 -11.05
C ARG A 121 37.00 42.71 -12.46
N PHE A 122 38.03 42.46 -13.25
CA PHE A 122 38.03 42.46 -14.71
C PHE A 122 37.16 41.35 -15.31
N VAL A 123 35.95 41.13 -14.79
CA VAL A 123 35.00 40.20 -15.41
C VAL A 123 33.62 40.83 -15.36
N ASN A 124 33.21 41.29 -16.54
CA ASN A 124 31.92 41.92 -16.81
C ASN A 124 30.77 41.01 -16.31
N PRO A 125 29.82 41.49 -15.49
CA PRO A 125 28.70 40.70 -14.97
C PRO A 125 27.85 40.01 -16.05
N GLN A 126 27.93 40.47 -17.30
CA GLN A 126 27.29 39.79 -18.44
C GLN A 126 27.91 38.41 -18.73
N ILE A 127 29.20 38.17 -18.50
CA ILE A 127 29.84 36.89 -18.86
C ILE A 127 29.43 35.76 -17.90
N GLN A 128 29.11 36.07 -16.64
CA GLN A 128 28.67 35.10 -15.65
C GLN A 128 27.25 34.57 -15.92
N THR A 129 26.35 35.42 -16.42
CA THR A 129 25.00 35.03 -16.86
C THR A 129 25.06 34.15 -18.10
N TRP A 130 25.96 34.43 -19.05
CA TRP A 130 26.15 33.61 -20.25
C TRP A 130 26.76 32.24 -19.95
N LEU A 131 27.72 32.14 -19.01
CA LEU A 131 28.27 30.86 -18.59
C LEU A 131 27.24 29.99 -17.85
N GLY A 132 26.42 30.60 -16.98
CA GLY A 132 25.34 29.90 -16.28
C GLY A 132 24.22 29.42 -17.22
N ALA A 133 23.83 30.26 -18.18
CA ALA A 133 22.88 29.88 -19.22
C ALA A 133 23.43 28.77 -20.13
N GLY A 134 24.72 28.81 -20.46
CA GLY A 134 25.39 27.78 -21.25
C GLY A 134 25.44 26.41 -20.56
N ILE A 135 25.72 26.37 -19.26
CA ILE A 135 25.72 25.13 -18.47
C ILE A 135 24.30 24.59 -18.30
N GLY A 136 23.31 25.47 -18.06
CA GLY A 136 21.89 25.09 -17.99
C GLY A 136 21.38 24.50 -19.31
N LEU A 137 21.75 25.11 -20.44
CA LEU A 137 21.40 24.61 -21.78
C LEU A 137 22.03 23.24 -22.06
N LEU A 138 23.31 23.03 -21.69
CA LEU A 138 24.00 21.75 -21.87
C LEU A 138 23.38 20.63 -21.01
N LEU A 139 23.03 20.91 -19.76
CA LEU A 139 22.37 19.94 -18.88
C LEU A 139 20.95 19.62 -19.35
N PHE A 140 20.24 20.61 -19.89
CA PHE A 140 18.92 20.39 -20.49
C PHE A 140 19.00 19.53 -21.75
N ILE A 141 19.97 19.78 -22.64
CA ILE A 141 20.22 18.94 -23.83
C ILE A 141 20.61 17.52 -23.42
N ALA A 142 21.47 17.36 -22.42
CA ALA A 142 21.87 16.05 -21.90
C ALA A 142 20.71 15.29 -21.25
N GLY A 143 19.87 15.97 -20.47
CA GLY A 143 18.68 15.39 -19.86
C GLY A 143 17.62 15.00 -20.88
N MET A 144 17.41 15.83 -21.91
CA MET A 144 16.43 15.56 -22.96
C MET A 144 16.87 14.43 -23.90
N THR A 145 18.16 14.32 -24.19
CA THR A 145 18.71 13.19 -24.96
C THR A 145 18.60 11.87 -24.20
N LEU A 146 18.90 11.86 -22.90
CA LEU A 146 18.68 10.70 -22.02
C LEU A 146 17.20 10.33 -21.90
N PHE A 147 16.31 11.31 -21.79
CA PHE A 147 14.87 11.11 -21.73
C PHE A 147 14.33 10.49 -23.03
N MET A 148 14.73 11.01 -24.20
CA MET A 148 14.33 10.44 -25.50
C MET A 148 14.90 9.03 -25.74
N GLN A 149 16.08 8.71 -25.21
CA GLN A 149 16.62 7.34 -25.23
C GLN A 149 15.83 6.41 -24.30
N TRP A 150 15.42 6.89 -23.12
CA TRP A 150 14.68 6.10 -22.14
C TRP A 150 13.25 5.78 -22.57
N THR A 151 12.58 6.68 -23.31
CA THR A 151 11.22 6.45 -23.83
C THR A 151 11.19 5.61 -25.12
N GLY A 152 12.32 5.07 -25.57
CA GLY A 152 12.39 4.13 -26.71
C GLY A 152 12.03 4.73 -28.08
N GLN A 153 11.97 6.06 -28.21
CA GLN A 153 11.52 6.74 -29.45
C GLN A 153 12.66 7.13 -30.40
N ALA A 154 13.90 6.71 -30.12
CA ALA A 154 15.04 6.96 -31.00
C ALA A 154 15.85 5.67 -31.20
N ASP A 155 15.44 4.85 -32.18
CA ASP A 155 16.30 3.79 -32.70
C ASP A 155 17.28 4.41 -33.71
N VAL A 156 18.43 4.88 -33.20
CA VAL A 156 19.45 5.63 -33.98
C VAL A 156 20.21 4.74 -34.99
N ARG A 157 19.83 3.47 -35.14
CA ARG A 157 20.51 2.54 -36.05
C ARG A 157 19.87 2.41 -37.44
N GLN A 158 18.72 3.02 -37.71
CA GLN A 158 18.03 2.91 -39.02
C GLN A 158 17.45 4.22 -39.57
N ALA A 159 18.16 5.35 -39.46
CA ALA A 159 17.73 6.58 -40.13
C ALA A 159 18.38 6.72 -41.51
N SER A 160 17.66 6.29 -42.55
CA SER A 160 17.91 6.74 -43.94
C SER A 160 17.37 8.18 -44.11
N PRO A 161 17.94 9.05 -44.96
CA PRO A 161 17.64 10.48 -44.96
C PRO A 161 16.25 10.90 -45.48
N ASP A 162 15.42 9.98 -45.98
CA ASP A 162 14.29 10.36 -46.85
C ASP A 162 12.89 10.32 -46.22
N ASP A 163 12.72 9.89 -44.96
CA ASP A 163 11.39 9.82 -44.30
C ASP A 163 11.28 10.67 -43.03
N ILE A 164 11.63 11.95 -43.11
CA ILE A 164 11.30 12.92 -42.06
C ILE A 164 9.90 13.49 -42.35
N ALA A 165 8.87 12.84 -41.79
CA ALA A 165 7.50 13.34 -41.82
C ALA A 165 7.38 14.65 -41.00
N TRP A 166 7.16 15.78 -41.70
CA TRP A 166 7.08 17.14 -41.14
C TRP A 166 5.91 17.39 -40.17
N SER A 167 4.98 16.44 -40.01
CA SER A 167 3.80 16.60 -39.16
C SER A 167 4.03 16.34 -37.67
N LYS A 168 5.13 15.65 -37.29
CA LYS A 168 5.47 15.34 -35.88
C LYS A 168 6.49 16.30 -35.26
N THR A 169 6.86 17.37 -35.95
CA THR A 169 7.90 18.33 -35.52
C THR A 169 7.33 19.45 -34.65
N GLY A 170 6.03 19.74 -34.72
CA GLY A 170 5.36 20.79 -33.93
C GLY A 170 5.47 20.59 -32.41
N ASP A 171 5.17 19.39 -31.93
CA ASP A 171 5.27 19.05 -30.49
C ASP A 171 6.72 19.08 -29.98
N LYS A 172 7.67 18.76 -30.85
CA LYS A 172 9.11 18.76 -30.51
C LYS A 172 9.68 20.18 -30.39
N PHE A 173 9.19 21.13 -31.19
CA PHE A 173 9.57 22.54 -31.06
C PHE A 173 8.90 23.21 -29.85
N LEU A 174 7.68 22.81 -29.48
CA LEU A 174 7.00 23.31 -28.27
C LEU A 174 7.69 22.85 -26.99
N MET A 175 8.12 21.59 -26.90
CA MET A 175 8.92 21.11 -25.76
C MET A 175 10.29 21.79 -25.67
N PHE A 176 10.94 22.04 -26.81
CA PHE A 176 12.21 22.77 -26.86
C PHE A 176 12.02 24.23 -26.42
N GLY A 177 10.95 24.89 -26.87
CA GLY A 177 10.58 26.25 -26.49
C GLY A 177 10.23 26.38 -25.01
N ALA A 178 9.44 25.45 -24.47
CA ALA A 178 9.09 25.40 -23.04
C ALA A 178 10.32 25.16 -22.16
N GLY A 179 11.25 24.30 -22.60
CA GLY A 179 12.53 24.07 -21.94
C GLY A 179 13.42 25.31 -21.90
N LEU A 180 13.51 26.05 -23.01
CA LEU A 180 14.27 27.29 -23.10
C LEU A 180 13.65 28.40 -22.22
N LEU A 181 12.32 28.43 -22.12
CA LEU A 181 11.59 29.33 -21.22
C LEU A 181 11.84 28.99 -19.75
N LEU A 182 11.87 27.71 -19.38
CA LEU A 182 12.22 27.27 -18.01
C LEU A 182 13.66 27.61 -17.64
N VAL A 183 14.61 27.46 -18.58
CA VAL A 183 16.02 27.86 -18.38
C VAL A 183 16.14 29.39 -18.26
N ALA A 184 15.41 30.15 -19.06
CA ALA A 184 15.35 31.61 -18.96
C ALA A 184 14.72 32.06 -17.63
N LEU A 185 13.65 31.39 -17.18
CA LEU A 185 13.00 31.62 -15.90
C LEU A 185 13.96 31.33 -14.75
N PHE A 186 14.70 30.21 -14.80
CA PHE A 186 15.69 29.82 -13.79
C PHE A 186 16.88 30.79 -13.74
N ALA A 187 17.35 31.27 -14.90
CA ALA A 187 18.41 32.28 -14.98
C ALA A 187 17.99 33.64 -14.39
N LEU A 188 16.73 34.03 -14.58
CA LEU A 188 16.15 35.23 -13.97
C LEU A 188 15.89 35.05 -12.47
N TYR A 189 15.49 33.85 -12.03
CA TYR A 189 15.24 33.54 -10.62
C TYR A 189 16.53 33.45 -9.79
N ALA A 190 17.62 32.94 -10.37
CA ALA A 190 18.94 32.84 -9.73
C ALA A 190 19.58 34.21 -9.40
N ALA A 191 19.08 35.30 -10.00
CA ALA A 191 19.50 36.67 -9.70
C ALA A 191 18.78 37.29 -8.48
N SER A 192 17.72 36.65 -7.95
CA SER A 192 16.97 37.14 -6.79
C SER A 192 17.67 36.83 -5.46
N ASP A 193 17.54 37.72 -4.46
CA ASP A 193 18.11 37.55 -3.11
C ASP A 193 17.56 36.31 -2.37
N LEU A 194 16.47 35.72 -2.86
CA LEU A 194 15.86 34.50 -2.35
C LEU A 194 16.73 33.24 -2.59
N VAL A 195 17.56 33.25 -3.65
CA VAL A 195 18.33 32.08 -4.10
C VAL A 195 19.79 32.10 -3.60
N LYS A 196 20.30 33.26 -3.17
CA LYS A 196 21.66 33.39 -2.61
C LYS A 196 21.95 32.43 -1.42
N PRO A 197 21.07 32.23 -0.42
CA PRO A 197 21.32 31.27 0.65
C PRO A 197 21.32 29.80 0.14
N TYR A 198 20.48 29.47 -0.84
CA TYR A 198 20.47 28.13 -1.46
C TYR A 198 21.72 27.86 -2.31
N ILE A 199 22.23 28.86 -3.02
CA ILE A 199 23.50 28.77 -3.76
C ILE A 199 24.69 28.63 -2.80
N GLN A 200 24.63 29.27 -1.63
CA GLN A 200 25.64 29.09 -0.57
C GLN A 200 25.60 27.66 -0.01
N GLY A 201 24.42 27.13 0.31
CA GLY A 201 24.25 25.72 0.72
C GLY A 201 24.74 24.72 -0.34
N PHE A 202 24.39 24.95 -1.61
CA PHE A 202 24.86 24.14 -2.73
C PHE A 202 26.39 24.21 -2.91
N ARG A 203 27.00 25.38 -2.74
CA ARG A 203 28.46 25.53 -2.80
C ARG A 203 29.18 24.75 -1.70
N VAL A 204 28.61 24.70 -0.49
CA VAL A 204 29.15 23.89 0.62
C VAL A 204 29.04 22.39 0.28
N ILE A 205 27.91 21.95 -0.28
CA ILE A 205 27.71 20.57 -0.75
C ILE A 205 28.75 20.18 -1.80
N VAL A 206 28.96 21.02 -2.82
CA VAL A 206 29.92 20.76 -3.91
C VAL A 206 31.36 20.71 -3.38
N ARG A 207 31.74 21.63 -2.48
CA ARG A 207 33.09 21.68 -1.89
C ARG A 207 33.40 20.43 -1.06
N ASN A 208 32.39 19.83 -0.45
CA ASN A 208 32.50 18.62 0.37
C ASN A 208 31.92 17.39 -0.34
N SER A 209 31.86 17.40 -1.67
CA SER A 209 31.27 16.34 -2.49
C SER A 209 31.89 14.95 -2.24
N ALA A 210 33.18 14.89 -1.88
CA ALA A 210 33.85 13.65 -1.51
C ALA A 210 33.26 13.03 -0.23
N LEU A 211 32.92 13.84 0.79
CA LEU A 211 32.27 13.36 2.01
C LEU A 211 30.85 12.88 1.70
N TRP A 212 30.11 13.60 0.86
CA TRP A 212 28.79 13.19 0.40
C TRP A 212 28.81 11.90 -0.40
N ALA A 213 29.78 11.73 -1.31
CA ALA A 213 29.93 10.49 -2.08
C ALA A 213 30.27 9.30 -1.16
N MET A 214 31.16 9.50 -0.19
CA MET A 214 31.50 8.47 0.79
C MET A 214 30.31 8.10 1.67
N PHE A 215 29.54 9.10 2.13
CA PHE A 215 28.31 8.89 2.89
C PHE A 215 27.27 8.12 2.09
N LEU A 216 26.95 8.56 0.87
CA LEU A 216 25.95 7.92 0.00
C LEU A 216 26.37 6.50 -0.41
N ALA A 217 27.66 6.24 -0.62
CA ALA A 217 28.15 4.89 -0.90
C ALA A 217 27.98 3.96 0.32
N CYS A 218 28.30 4.43 1.54
CA CYS A 218 28.09 3.66 2.77
C CYS A 218 26.60 3.47 3.08
N MET A 219 25.78 4.50 2.86
CA MET A 219 24.33 4.44 3.02
C MET A 219 23.70 3.46 2.01
N ALA A 220 24.07 3.55 0.73
CA ALA A 220 23.52 2.65 -0.30
C ALA A 220 23.86 1.18 0.00
N THR A 221 25.09 0.90 0.43
CA THR A 221 25.50 -0.46 0.83
C THR A 221 24.78 -0.93 2.11
N SER A 222 24.64 -0.08 3.12
CA SER A 222 23.88 -0.35 4.34
C SER A 222 22.40 -0.64 4.07
N VAL A 223 21.72 0.24 3.33
CA VAL A 223 20.31 0.11 2.94
C VAL A 223 20.08 -1.16 2.13
N PHE A 224 20.98 -1.47 1.19
CA PHE A 224 20.86 -2.64 0.34
C PHE A 224 20.86 -3.96 1.14
N PHE A 225 21.79 -4.13 2.08
CA PHE A 225 21.82 -5.35 2.90
C PHE A 225 20.73 -5.34 3.99
N SER A 226 20.42 -4.17 4.56
CA SER A 226 19.32 -4.03 5.51
C SER A 226 17.95 -4.33 4.87
N PHE A 227 17.76 -3.99 3.59
CA PHE A 227 16.56 -4.30 2.82
C PHE A 227 16.30 -5.81 2.73
N ASP A 228 17.31 -6.63 2.37
CA ASP A 228 17.17 -8.10 2.31
C ASP A 228 16.80 -8.70 3.68
N SER A 229 17.46 -8.23 4.75
CA SER A 229 17.18 -8.66 6.12
C SER A 229 15.74 -8.33 6.51
N LEU A 230 15.32 -7.06 6.36
CA LEU A 230 14.00 -6.58 6.71
C LEU A 230 12.90 -7.28 5.90
N PHE A 231 13.09 -7.40 4.59
CA PHE A 231 12.14 -8.08 3.71
C PHE A 231 11.86 -9.52 4.16
N THR A 232 12.90 -10.22 4.59
CA THR A 232 12.75 -11.61 5.04
C THR A 232 12.10 -11.71 6.40
N SER A 233 12.38 -10.77 7.31
CA SER A 233 11.71 -10.72 8.60
C SER A 233 10.20 -10.43 8.47
N ILE A 234 9.82 -9.67 7.44
CA ILE A 234 8.43 -9.29 7.16
C ILE A 234 7.69 -10.39 6.38
N PHE A 235 8.39 -11.20 5.57
CA PHE A 235 7.78 -12.21 4.71
C PHE A 235 8.14 -13.65 5.11
N PRO A 236 7.29 -14.39 5.87
CA PRO A 236 7.55 -15.77 6.24
C PRO A 236 7.55 -16.72 5.03
N GLN A 237 8.34 -17.80 5.09
CA GLN A 237 8.51 -18.75 3.96
C GLN A 237 7.19 -19.37 3.46
N SER A 238 6.18 -19.51 4.31
CA SER A 238 4.87 -20.08 3.93
C SER A 238 4.08 -19.18 2.98
N GLU A 239 4.18 -17.86 3.12
CA GLU A 239 3.48 -16.92 2.25
C GLU A 239 4.18 -16.76 0.90
N ARG A 240 5.52 -16.94 0.86
CA ARG A 240 6.30 -17.01 -0.39
C ARG A 240 5.82 -18.13 -1.28
N VAL A 241 5.65 -19.33 -0.73
CA VAL A 241 5.23 -20.51 -1.50
C VAL A 241 3.83 -20.29 -2.05
N ARG A 242 2.90 -19.77 -1.25
CA ARG A 242 1.53 -19.47 -1.69
C ARG A 242 1.45 -18.38 -2.76
N ALA A 243 2.22 -17.29 -2.60
CA ALA A 243 2.30 -16.23 -3.60
C ALA A 243 2.98 -16.72 -4.89
N ALA A 244 4.00 -17.57 -4.78
CA ALA A 244 4.64 -18.21 -5.92
C ALA A 244 3.70 -19.18 -6.66
N GLU A 245 2.86 -19.93 -5.95
CA GLU A 245 1.82 -20.78 -6.54
C GLU A 245 0.78 -19.97 -7.33
N LEU A 246 0.27 -18.87 -6.75
CA LEU A 246 -0.67 -17.98 -7.43
C LEU A 246 -0.03 -17.32 -8.67
N ARG A 247 1.23 -16.89 -8.57
CA ARG A 247 1.97 -16.32 -9.72
C ARG A 247 2.18 -17.38 -10.81
N ALA A 248 2.56 -18.60 -10.44
CA ALA A 248 2.74 -19.71 -11.36
C ALA A 248 1.43 -20.09 -12.07
N GLN A 249 0.29 -20.04 -11.38
CA GLN A 249 -1.01 -20.30 -11.97
C GLN A 249 -1.36 -19.27 -13.06
N ASN A 250 -1.13 -17.99 -12.80
CA ASN A 250 -1.34 -16.92 -13.80
C ASN A 250 -0.36 -17.04 -14.97
N GLN A 251 0.92 -17.33 -14.71
CA GLN A 251 1.94 -17.49 -15.75
C GLN A 251 1.65 -18.71 -16.65
N VAL A 252 1.26 -19.84 -16.07
CA VAL A 252 0.90 -21.04 -16.82
C VAL A 252 -0.39 -20.82 -17.62
N SER A 253 -1.37 -20.11 -17.07
CA SER A 253 -2.55 -19.69 -17.84
C SER A 253 -2.18 -18.84 -19.06
N GLY A 254 -1.23 -17.91 -18.90
CA GLY A 254 -0.68 -17.13 -20.00
C GLY A 254 0.02 -17.99 -21.05
N ILE A 255 0.84 -18.95 -20.63
CA ILE A 255 1.52 -19.90 -21.53
C ILE A 255 0.51 -20.75 -22.31
N VAL A 256 -0.55 -21.26 -21.65
CA VAL A 256 -1.61 -22.03 -22.32
C VAL A 256 -2.34 -21.18 -23.36
N SER A 257 -2.62 -19.90 -23.05
CA SER A 257 -3.19 -18.95 -24.01
C SER A 257 -2.24 -18.65 -25.17
N ASP A 258 -0.93 -18.52 -24.93
CA ASP A 258 0.07 -18.32 -25.99
C ASP A 258 0.15 -19.53 -26.93
N ILE A 259 0.07 -20.75 -26.37
CA ILE A 259 -0.02 -21.99 -27.14
C ILE A 259 -1.27 -21.97 -28.02
N GLU A 260 -2.42 -21.59 -27.47
CA GLU A 260 -3.69 -21.49 -28.22
C GLU A 260 -3.59 -20.48 -29.38
N GLN A 261 -3.03 -19.29 -29.15
CA GLN A 261 -2.82 -18.29 -30.20
C GLN A 261 -1.85 -18.78 -31.28
N THR A 262 -0.76 -19.47 -30.88
CA THR A 262 0.21 -20.05 -31.80
C THR A 262 -0.42 -21.15 -32.66
N ILE A 263 -1.23 -22.02 -32.05
CA ILE A 263 -2.03 -23.02 -32.76
C ILE A 263 -2.98 -22.36 -33.77
N ALA A 264 -3.74 -21.34 -33.35
CA ALA A 264 -4.73 -20.68 -34.19
C ALA A 264 -4.09 -20.01 -35.41
N SER A 265 -2.99 -19.28 -35.19
CA SER A 265 -2.21 -18.65 -36.26
C SER A 265 -1.63 -19.68 -37.22
N ARG A 266 -0.99 -20.75 -36.72
CA ARG A 266 -0.43 -21.83 -37.56
C ARG A 266 -1.48 -22.57 -38.35
N ARG A 267 -2.63 -22.88 -37.75
CA ARG A 267 -3.75 -23.50 -38.44
C ARG A 267 -4.22 -22.64 -39.61
N ALA A 268 -4.34 -21.32 -39.41
CA ALA A 268 -4.73 -20.40 -40.48
C ALA A 268 -3.69 -20.37 -41.61
N THR A 269 -2.40 -20.24 -41.28
CA THR A 269 -1.32 -20.23 -42.27
C THR A 269 -1.25 -21.54 -43.05
N LEU A 270 -1.28 -22.70 -42.37
CA LEU A 270 -1.21 -24.01 -43.02
C LEU A 270 -2.44 -24.28 -43.91
N ALA A 271 -3.64 -23.86 -43.47
CA ALA A 271 -4.85 -23.96 -44.27
C ALA A 271 -4.78 -23.10 -45.54
N GLU A 272 -4.29 -21.86 -45.44
CA GLU A 272 -4.08 -20.99 -46.60
C GLU A 272 -3.06 -21.60 -47.58
N THR A 273 -1.92 -22.08 -47.07
CA THR A 273 -0.89 -22.70 -47.92
C THR A 273 -1.39 -23.95 -48.65
N LEU A 274 -2.22 -24.77 -48.01
CA LEU A 274 -2.79 -25.98 -48.62
C LEU A 274 -3.54 -25.66 -49.92
N PHE A 275 -4.40 -24.63 -49.90
CA PHE A 275 -5.23 -24.27 -51.06
C PHE A 275 -4.44 -23.58 -52.18
N THR A 276 -3.24 -23.08 -51.90
CA THR A 276 -2.32 -22.53 -52.91
C THR A 276 -1.38 -23.59 -53.52
N THR A 277 -1.34 -24.80 -52.95
CA THR A 277 -0.43 -25.86 -53.39
C THR A 277 -0.92 -26.51 -54.68
N GLU A 278 0.00 -26.86 -55.59
CA GLU A 278 -0.31 -27.56 -56.86
C GLU A 278 -1.07 -28.88 -56.64
N ALA A 279 -0.84 -29.54 -55.51
CA ALA A 279 -1.53 -30.75 -55.08
C ALA A 279 -3.04 -30.55 -54.88
N TRP A 280 -3.48 -29.41 -54.34
CA TRP A 280 -4.91 -29.11 -54.16
C TRP A 280 -5.53 -28.64 -55.47
N THR A 281 -4.87 -27.74 -56.21
CA THR A 281 -5.41 -27.20 -57.46
C THR A 281 -5.56 -28.27 -58.55
N GLY A 282 -4.65 -29.25 -58.59
CA GLY A 282 -4.77 -30.44 -59.45
C GLY A 282 -5.97 -31.31 -59.07
N TYR A 283 -6.13 -31.64 -57.78
CA TYR A 283 -7.25 -32.44 -57.30
C TYR A 283 -8.60 -31.73 -57.47
N GLU A 284 -8.65 -30.43 -57.21
CA GLU A 284 -9.82 -29.59 -57.43
C GLU A 284 -10.26 -29.59 -58.90
N THR A 285 -9.32 -29.61 -59.84
CA THR A 285 -9.63 -29.71 -61.27
C THR A 285 -10.30 -31.05 -61.61
N HIS A 286 -9.87 -32.16 -61.01
CA HIS A 286 -10.51 -33.46 -61.19
C HIS A 286 -11.92 -33.50 -60.61
N ILE A 287 -12.11 -32.92 -59.41
CA ILE A 287 -13.42 -32.78 -58.76
C ILE A 287 -14.38 -31.93 -59.61
N ASP A 288 -13.92 -30.81 -60.15
CA ASP A 288 -14.73 -29.91 -60.99
C ASP A 288 -15.13 -30.56 -62.31
N ASN A 289 -14.23 -31.36 -62.90
CA ASN A 289 -14.54 -32.14 -64.09
C ASN A 289 -15.56 -33.25 -63.78
N MET A 290 -15.49 -33.88 -62.60
CA MET A 290 -16.49 -34.84 -62.14
C MET A 290 -17.87 -34.18 -61.94
N ALA A 291 -17.92 -33.01 -61.29
CA ALA A 291 -19.16 -32.25 -61.10
C ALA A 291 -19.81 -31.86 -62.45
N LYS A 292 -19.00 -31.44 -63.43
CA LYS A 292 -19.47 -31.15 -64.80
C LYS A 292 -20.00 -32.39 -65.50
N ALA A 293 -19.30 -33.53 -65.40
CA ALA A 293 -19.74 -34.80 -66.00
C ALA A 293 -21.05 -35.30 -65.38
N ALA A 294 -21.21 -35.15 -64.07
CA ALA A 294 -22.45 -35.47 -63.36
C ALA A 294 -23.62 -34.57 -63.76
N ALA A 295 -23.39 -33.25 -63.85
CA ALA A 295 -24.41 -32.28 -64.29
C ALA A 295 -24.90 -32.53 -65.71
N GLN A 296 -24.01 -32.91 -66.63
CA GLN A 296 -24.36 -33.26 -68.02
C GLN A 296 -25.17 -34.57 -68.13
N SER A 297 -25.17 -35.39 -67.08
CA SER A 297 -25.72 -36.74 -67.08
C SER A 297 -26.99 -36.90 -66.22
N GLU A 298 -27.52 -35.80 -65.67
CA GLU A 298 -28.64 -35.78 -64.70
C GLU A 298 -29.85 -36.59 -65.20
N GLY A 299 -30.28 -36.36 -66.45
CA GLY A 299 -31.44 -37.03 -67.03
C GLY A 299 -31.22 -38.51 -67.39
N ALA A 300 -29.98 -39.00 -67.45
CA ALA A 300 -29.67 -40.42 -67.67
C ALA A 300 -29.62 -41.18 -66.33
N ILE A 301 -29.04 -40.56 -65.30
CA ILE A 301 -28.96 -41.10 -63.94
C ILE A 301 -30.36 -41.23 -63.32
N GLU A 302 -31.23 -40.23 -63.49
CA GLU A 302 -32.59 -40.25 -62.96
C GLU A 302 -33.43 -41.42 -63.49
N ARG A 303 -33.32 -41.71 -64.79
CA ARG A 303 -34.00 -42.85 -65.42
C ARG A 303 -33.51 -44.19 -64.88
N TYR A 304 -32.21 -44.34 -64.65
CA TYR A 304 -31.63 -45.57 -64.11
C TYR A 304 -32.01 -45.80 -62.64
N VAL A 305 -31.96 -44.75 -61.82
CA VAL A 305 -32.25 -44.83 -60.37
C VAL A 305 -33.74 -45.07 -60.12
N ASN A 306 -34.64 -44.41 -60.85
CA ASN A 306 -36.08 -44.62 -60.70
C ASN A 306 -36.49 -46.07 -61.00
N ASN A 307 -35.88 -46.69 -62.03
CA ASN A 307 -36.14 -48.09 -62.39
C ASN A 307 -35.70 -49.09 -61.29
N GLN A 308 -34.59 -48.80 -60.60
CA GLN A 308 -34.10 -49.59 -59.45
C GLN A 308 -35.00 -49.45 -58.21
N ILE A 309 -35.57 -48.27 -57.96
CA ILE A 309 -36.45 -48.03 -56.81
C ILE A 309 -37.79 -48.74 -56.99
N GLU A 310 -38.36 -48.73 -58.19
CA GLU A 310 -39.65 -49.37 -58.46
C GLU A 310 -39.60 -50.89 -58.31
N THR A 311 -38.55 -51.53 -58.82
CA THR A 311 -38.35 -52.98 -58.73
C THR A 311 -38.20 -53.45 -57.28
N ARG A 312 -37.51 -52.69 -56.43
CA ARG A 312 -37.34 -53.00 -54.99
C ARG A 312 -38.61 -52.80 -54.17
N ARG A 313 -39.39 -51.73 -54.42
CA ARG A 313 -40.67 -51.48 -53.72
C ARG A 313 -41.68 -52.61 -53.95
N ARG A 314 -41.70 -53.20 -55.14
CA ARG A 314 -42.57 -54.35 -55.46
C ARG A 314 -42.22 -55.58 -54.62
N ALA A 315 -40.93 -55.89 -54.47
CA ALA A 315 -40.47 -57.05 -53.70
C ALA A 315 -40.74 -56.93 -52.18
N VAL A 316 -40.56 -55.74 -51.59
CA VAL A 316 -40.83 -55.52 -50.16
C VAL A 316 -42.33 -55.62 -49.86
N LYS A 317 -43.19 -55.04 -50.71
CA LYS A 317 -44.65 -55.07 -50.52
C LYS A 317 -45.19 -56.51 -50.52
N GLU A 318 -44.68 -57.37 -51.41
CA GLU A 318 -45.08 -58.78 -51.46
C GLU A 318 -44.72 -59.54 -50.16
N GLN A 319 -43.56 -59.25 -49.56
CA GLN A 319 -43.16 -59.88 -48.29
C GLN A 319 -43.96 -59.34 -47.09
N GLN A 320 -44.34 -58.06 -47.11
CA GLN A 320 -45.19 -57.47 -46.06
C GLN A 320 -46.59 -58.11 -46.03
N GLU A 321 -47.18 -58.38 -47.20
CA GLU A 321 -48.47 -59.08 -47.30
C GLU A 321 -48.41 -60.52 -46.76
N ARG A 322 -47.31 -61.24 -47.02
CA ARG A 322 -47.05 -62.59 -46.46
C ARG A 322 -46.86 -62.57 -44.94
N MET A 323 -46.19 -61.57 -44.40
CA MET A 323 -46.00 -61.43 -42.95
C MET A 323 -47.33 -61.12 -42.24
N ALA A 324 -48.13 -60.19 -42.78
CA ALA A 324 -49.41 -59.81 -42.19
C ALA A 324 -50.42 -60.97 -42.18
N SER A 325 -50.47 -61.77 -43.26
CA SER A 325 -51.31 -62.96 -43.33
C SER A 325 -50.88 -64.05 -42.34
N ALA A 326 -49.57 -64.30 -42.20
CA ALA A 326 -49.05 -65.26 -41.22
C ALA A 326 -49.32 -64.83 -39.76
N GLN A 327 -49.15 -63.55 -39.44
CA GLN A 327 -49.43 -63.00 -38.09
C GLN A 327 -50.92 -63.06 -37.72
N SER A 328 -51.82 -62.78 -38.67
CA SER A 328 -53.26 -62.94 -38.46
C SER A 328 -53.64 -64.40 -38.18
N GLY A 329 -53.04 -65.34 -38.92
CA GLY A 329 -53.20 -66.78 -38.67
C GLY A 329 -52.70 -67.22 -37.29
N GLN A 330 -51.57 -66.67 -36.83
CA GLN A 330 -51.05 -66.94 -35.48
C GLN A 330 -52.01 -66.48 -34.38
N ALA A 331 -52.58 -65.29 -34.50
CA ALA A 331 -53.49 -64.75 -33.49
C ALA A 331 -54.74 -65.64 -33.32
N GLY A 332 -55.29 -66.15 -34.43
CA GLY A 332 -56.44 -67.07 -34.40
C GLY A 332 -56.14 -68.40 -33.72
N LEU A 333 -54.99 -69.02 -34.04
CA LEU A 333 -54.59 -70.31 -33.45
C LEU A 333 -54.15 -70.17 -31.99
N ALA A 334 -53.52 -69.05 -31.61
CA ALA A 334 -53.15 -68.75 -30.23
C ALA A 334 -54.40 -68.62 -29.33
N GLY A 335 -55.46 -67.95 -29.81
CA GLY A 335 -56.74 -67.88 -29.10
C GLY A 335 -57.36 -69.27 -28.87
N ARG A 336 -57.32 -70.14 -29.88
CA ARG A 336 -57.82 -71.52 -29.77
C ARG A 336 -56.98 -72.36 -28.79
N LYS A 337 -55.66 -72.17 -28.77
CA LYS A 337 -54.75 -72.81 -27.80
C LYS A 337 -55.10 -72.41 -26.36
N ILE A 338 -55.35 -71.13 -26.10
CA ILE A 338 -55.75 -70.64 -24.77
C ILE A 338 -57.04 -71.33 -24.32
N SER A 339 -58.06 -71.36 -25.20
CA SER A 339 -59.35 -72.00 -24.91
C SER A 339 -59.21 -73.49 -24.56
N LEU A 340 -58.44 -74.26 -25.34
CA LEU A 340 -58.21 -75.67 -25.07
C LEU A 340 -57.37 -75.91 -23.80
N THR A 341 -56.44 -75.01 -23.49
CA THR A 341 -55.63 -75.09 -22.26
C THR A 341 -56.50 -74.87 -21.01
N GLU A 342 -57.44 -73.93 -21.08
CA GLU A 342 -58.42 -73.69 -20.01
C GLU A 342 -59.42 -74.85 -19.86
N GLU A 343 -59.86 -75.45 -20.98
CA GLU A 343 -60.68 -76.67 -20.93
C GLU A 343 -59.92 -77.83 -20.26
N LYS A 344 -58.63 -78.02 -20.59
CA LYS A 344 -57.78 -79.04 -19.98
C LYS A 344 -57.61 -78.82 -18.48
N SER A 345 -57.35 -77.59 -18.04
CA SER A 345 -57.14 -77.29 -16.61
C SER A 345 -58.41 -77.57 -15.80
N ARG A 346 -59.58 -77.17 -16.33
CA ARG A 346 -60.89 -77.45 -15.74
C ARG A 346 -61.15 -78.96 -15.60
N ILE A 347 -60.89 -79.73 -16.65
CA ILE A 347 -61.10 -81.19 -16.65
C ILE A 347 -60.08 -81.90 -15.75
N SER A 348 -58.82 -81.45 -15.74
CA SER A 348 -57.76 -82.01 -14.88
C SER A 348 -58.08 -81.86 -13.40
N GLY A 349 -58.79 -80.79 -13.00
CA GLY A 349 -59.24 -80.59 -11.63
C GLY A 349 -60.23 -81.65 -11.13
N GLN A 350 -61.02 -82.23 -12.04
CA GLN A 350 -62.04 -83.26 -11.71
C GLN A 350 -61.44 -84.67 -11.60
N ARG A 351 -60.29 -84.92 -12.23
CA ARG A 351 -59.65 -86.24 -12.26
C ARG A 351 -59.32 -86.82 -10.87
N PRO A 352 -58.68 -86.10 -9.91
CA PRO A 352 -58.34 -86.69 -8.61
C PRO A 352 -59.57 -87.06 -7.80
N GLU A 353 -60.65 -86.27 -7.88
CA GLU A 353 -61.93 -86.56 -7.22
C GLU A 353 -62.55 -87.84 -7.79
N LEU A 354 -62.67 -87.96 -9.11
CA LEU A 354 -63.19 -89.16 -9.77
C LEU A 354 -62.30 -90.39 -9.55
N ALA A 355 -60.98 -90.21 -9.49
CA ALA A 355 -60.04 -91.29 -9.19
C ALA A 355 -60.19 -91.78 -7.74
N SER A 356 -60.41 -90.86 -6.79
CA SER A 356 -60.70 -91.20 -5.40
C SER A 356 -62.05 -91.92 -5.26
N GLU A 357 -63.07 -91.48 -5.99
CA GLU A 357 -64.39 -92.12 -6.02
C GLU A 357 -64.29 -93.54 -6.59
N PHE A 358 -63.58 -93.72 -7.70
CA PHE A 358 -63.31 -95.04 -8.26
C PHE A 358 -62.55 -95.94 -7.28
N ALA A 359 -61.50 -95.44 -6.63
CA ALA A 359 -60.73 -96.22 -5.66
C ALA A 359 -61.58 -96.64 -4.45
N ALA A 360 -62.44 -95.75 -3.94
CA ALA A 360 -63.37 -96.05 -2.85
C ALA A 360 -64.39 -97.10 -3.25
N LYS A 361 -65.00 -96.98 -4.45
CA LYS A 361 -65.98 -97.96 -4.96
C LYS A 361 -65.35 -99.31 -5.28
N LYS A 362 -64.11 -99.31 -5.77
CA LYS A 362 -63.33 -100.53 -5.97
C LYS A 362 -63.02 -101.23 -4.65
N ALA A 363 -62.59 -100.49 -3.63
CA ALA A 363 -62.36 -101.05 -2.30
C ALA A 363 -63.66 -101.60 -1.67
N GLU A 364 -64.79 -100.90 -1.84
CA GLU A 364 -66.13 -101.38 -1.42
C GLU A 364 -66.48 -102.71 -2.09
N HIS A 365 -66.31 -102.80 -3.41
CA HIS A 365 -66.52 -104.02 -4.19
C HIS A 365 -65.60 -105.17 -3.75
N ASP A 366 -64.30 -104.91 -3.61
CA ASP A 366 -63.32 -105.93 -3.21
C ASP A 366 -63.58 -106.45 -1.79
N ASN A 367 -64.04 -105.59 -0.88
CA ASN A 367 -64.48 -106.00 0.46
C ASN A 367 -65.75 -106.87 0.39
N LYS A 368 -66.72 -106.53 -0.46
CA LYS A 368 -67.91 -107.37 -0.66
C LYS A 368 -67.59 -108.71 -1.29
N LEU A 369 -66.63 -108.78 -2.21
CA LEU A 369 -66.14 -110.05 -2.74
C LEU A 369 -65.50 -110.92 -1.65
N LYS A 370 -64.68 -110.33 -0.78
CA LYS A 370 -64.11 -111.05 0.37
C LYS A 370 -65.20 -111.59 1.32
N GLU A 371 -66.24 -110.81 1.60
CA GLU A 371 -67.39 -111.26 2.40
C GLU A 371 -68.12 -112.43 1.71
N VAL A 372 -68.34 -112.34 0.39
CA VAL A 372 -68.94 -113.42 -0.41
C VAL A 372 -68.09 -114.69 -0.33
N ASP A 373 -66.77 -114.58 -0.53
CA ASP A 373 -65.87 -115.73 -0.49
C ASP A 373 -65.79 -116.35 0.91
N ALA A 374 -65.70 -115.54 1.97
CA ALA A 374 -65.74 -116.02 3.35
C ALA A 374 -67.06 -116.77 3.63
N LYS A 375 -68.20 -116.19 3.24
CA LYS A 375 -69.51 -116.82 3.43
C LYS A 375 -69.69 -118.07 2.58
N ARG A 376 -69.09 -118.09 1.39
CA ARG A 376 -69.06 -119.25 0.51
C ARG A 376 -68.28 -120.39 1.14
N VAL A 377 -67.13 -120.09 1.77
CA VAL A 377 -66.36 -121.07 2.53
C VAL A 377 -67.16 -121.60 3.72
N GLU A 378 -67.83 -120.74 4.49
CA GLU A 378 -68.73 -121.18 5.58
C GLU A 378 -69.87 -122.09 5.07
N ALA A 379 -70.50 -121.75 3.95
CA ALA A 379 -71.56 -122.56 3.34
C ALA A 379 -71.03 -123.92 2.84
N MET A 380 -69.84 -123.95 2.23
CA MET A 380 -69.19 -125.19 1.79
C MET A 380 -68.68 -126.04 2.96
N ALA A 381 -68.31 -125.42 4.08
CA ALA A 381 -67.90 -126.10 5.31
C ALA A 381 -69.09 -126.79 6.00
N GLU A 382 -70.27 -126.14 6.06
CA GLU A 382 -71.51 -126.74 6.58
C GLU A 382 -72.01 -127.89 5.68
N ASP A 383 -71.92 -127.79 4.33
CA ASP A 383 -72.27 -128.90 3.42
C ASP A 383 -71.46 -130.17 3.73
N LYS A 384 -70.18 -129.99 4.14
CA LYS A 384 -69.24 -131.05 4.51
C LYS A 384 -69.22 -131.40 6.00
N GLY A 385 -70.03 -130.73 6.84
CA GLY A 385 -70.13 -130.99 8.28
C GLY A 385 -68.91 -130.60 9.14
N VAL A 386 -68.00 -129.75 8.65
CA VAL A 386 -66.69 -129.50 9.28
C VAL A 386 -66.72 -128.37 10.32
N GLU A 387 -67.68 -127.44 10.25
CA GLU A 387 -67.90 -126.39 11.25
C GLU A 387 -69.40 -126.06 11.32
N GLY A 388 -69.94 -125.74 12.52
CA GLY A 388 -71.37 -125.43 12.73
C GLY A 388 -72.15 -126.56 13.42
N THR A 389 -73.16 -127.12 12.74
CA THR A 389 -74.03 -128.18 13.31
C THR A 389 -73.34 -129.55 13.43
N GLY A 390 -72.15 -129.69 12.86
CA GLY A 390 -71.32 -130.91 12.92
C GLY A 390 -71.90 -132.10 12.17
N LYS A 391 -72.89 -131.89 11.30
CA LYS A 391 -73.58 -132.93 10.52
C LYS A 391 -73.42 -132.68 9.03
N GLU A 392 -73.01 -133.71 8.31
CA GLU A 392 -72.86 -133.67 6.85
C GLU A 392 -74.25 -133.67 6.18
N GLY A 393 -74.51 -132.70 5.29
CA GLY A 393 -75.74 -132.60 4.50
C GLY A 393 -76.41 -131.22 4.44
N ARG A 394 -77.26 -131.02 3.42
CA ARG A 394 -77.91 -129.74 3.07
C ARG A 394 -79.15 -129.41 3.91
N GLY A 395 -78.95 -129.22 5.21
CA GLY A 395 -79.99 -128.90 6.18
C GLY A 395 -80.54 -127.46 6.11
N PRO A 396 -81.43 -127.07 7.06
CA PRO A 396 -82.01 -125.73 7.12
C PRO A 396 -80.97 -124.62 7.35
N ILE A 397 -79.91 -124.88 8.14
CA ILE A 397 -78.81 -123.91 8.36
C ILE A 397 -78.02 -123.66 7.07
N TYR A 398 -77.71 -124.71 6.29
CA TYR A 398 -77.09 -124.56 4.96
C TYR A 398 -77.93 -123.68 4.03
N ARG A 399 -79.27 -123.85 4.01
CA ARG A 399 -80.17 -123.00 3.21
C ARG A 399 -80.16 -121.54 3.67
N GLN A 400 -80.11 -121.29 4.98
CA GLN A 400 -79.95 -119.95 5.51
C GLN A 400 -78.62 -119.33 5.08
N ARG A 401 -77.50 -120.04 5.20
CA ARG A 401 -76.18 -119.59 4.73
C ARG A 401 -76.13 -119.34 3.23
N MET A 402 -76.78 -120.18 2.43
CA MET A 402 -76.93 -119.95 0.99
C MET A 402 -77.81 -118.74 0.66
N SER A 403 -78.85 -118.48 1.44
CA SER A 403 -79.67 -117.28 1.27
C SER A 403 -78.90 -116.00 1.63
N GLU A 404 -78.10 -116.04 2.71
CA GLU A 404 -77.18 -114.96 3.10
C GLU A 404 -76.10 -114.74 2.02
N LEU A 405 -75.54 -115.83 1.46
CA LEU A 405 -74.59 -115.78 0.34
C LEU A 405 -75.21 -115.12 -0.90
N ASN A 406 -76.43 -115.50 -1.27
CA ASN A 406 -77.11 -114.91 -2.43
C ASN A 406 -77.35 -113.40 -2.25
N LEU A 407 -77.70 -112.95 -1.04
CA LEU A 407 -77.83 -111.53 -0.71
C LEU A 407 -76.49 -110.80 -0.82
N LEU A 408 -75.40 -111.40 -0.32
CA LEU A 408 -74.05 -110.84 -0.45
C LEU A 408 -73.58 -110.80 -1.91
N GLN A 409 -73.89 -111.82 -2.71
CA GLN A 409 -73.58 -111.85 -4.15
C GLN A 409 -74.34 -110.75 -4.92
N ALA A 410 -75.62 -110.54 -4.60
CA ALA A 410 -76.39 -109.44 -5.19
C ALA A 410 -75.82 -108.07 -4.79
N ALA A 411 -75.42 -107.90 -3.53
CA ALA A 411 -74.77 -106.67 -3.05
C ALA A 411 -73.40 -106.43 -3.72
N ALA A 412 -72.59 -107.47 -3.90
CA ALA A 412 -71.33 -107.40 -4.63
C ALA A 412 -71.54 -107.00 -6.09
N LYS A 413 -72.56 -107.55 -6.76
CA LYS A 413 -72.90 -107.18 -8.15
C LYS A 413 -73.35 -105.72 -8.28
N ILE A 414 -74.10 -105.19 -7.31
CA ILE A 414 -74.46 -103.76 -7.27
C ILE A 414 -73.21 -102.90 -7.07
N ALA A 415 -72.30 -103.31 -6.19
CA ALA A 415 -71.02 -102.63 -5.99
C ALA A 415 -70.15 -102.66 -7.26
N GLU A 416 -70.20 -103.76 -8.03
CA GLU A 416 -69.50 -103.91 -9.30
C GLU A 416 -70.01 -102.91 -10.35
N GLU A 417 -71.33 -102.78 -10.52
CA GLU A 417 -71.92 -101.82 -11.46
C GLU A 417 -71.60 -100.37 -11.07
N ARG A 418 -71.61 -100.06 -9.76
CA ARG A 418 -71.20 -98.73 -9.25
C ARG A 418 -69.72 -98.44 -9.51
N MET A 419 -68.85 -99.43 -9.30
CA MET A 419 -67.43 -99.33 -9.60
C MET A 419 -67.20 -99.13 -11.11
N LYS A 420 -67.90 -99.87 -11.96
CA LYS A 420 -67.84 -99.74 -13.43
C LYS A 420 -68.34 -98.36 -13.91
N ASP A 421 -69.39 -97.81 -13.31
CA ASP A 421 -69.86 -96.46 -13.63
C ASP A 421 -68.81 -95.40 -13.26
N ALA A 422 -68.24 -95.48 -12.06
CA ALA A 422 -67.15 -94.60 -11.64
C ALA A 422 -65.91 -94.73 -12.56
N GLN A 423 -65.58 -95.96 -12.98
CA GLN A 423 -64.51 -96.22 -13.94
C GLN A 423 -64.78 -95.57 -15.30
N LYS A 424 -66.01 -95.69 -15.81
CA LYS A 424 -66.40 -95.06 -17.09
C LYS A 424 -66.24 -93.55 -17.03
N ARG A 425 -66.69 -92.89 -15.95
CA ARG A 425 -66.56 -91.44 -15.78
C ARG A 425 -65.10 -91.00 -15.75
N LEU A 426 -64.26 -91.69 -14.98
CA LEU A 426 -62.82 -91.42 -14.93
C LEU A 426 -62.17 -91.61 -16.31
N SER A 427 -62.44 -92.73 -16.99
CA SER A 427 -61.87 -93.01 -18.31
C SER A 427 -62.33 -92.03 -19.40
N ALA A 428 -63.57 -91.54 -19.34
CA ALA A 428 -64.08 -90.54 -20.27
C ALA A 428 -63.35 -89.20 -20.12
N VAL A 429 -63.10 -88.79 -18.87
CA VAL A 429 -62.29 -87.61 -18.54
C VAL A 429 -60.85 -87.77 -19.03
N GLU A 430 -60.22 -88.91 -18.76
CA GLU A 430 -58.84 -89.19 -19.20
C GLU A 430 -58.72 -89.22 -20.74
N LEU A 431 -59.71 -89.77 -21.45
CA LEU A 431 -59.76 -89.76 -22.91
C LEU A 431 -59.91 -88.34 -23.48
N ARG A 432 -60.76 -87.49 -22.89
CA ARG A 432 -60.90 -86.09 -23.33
C ARG A 432 -59.63 -85.30 -23.08
N MET A 433 -58.97 -85.48 -21.93
CA MET A 433 -57.67 -84.87 -21.67
C MET A 433 -56.63 -85.29 -22.73
N ALA A 434 -56.55 -86.59 -23.05
CA ALA A 434 -55.63 -87.09 -24.07
C ALA A 434 -55.96 -86.57 -25.48
N ALA A 435 -57.23 -86.33 -25.80
CA ALA A 435 -57.64 -85.70 -27.06
C ALA A 435 -57.23 -84.23 -27.13
N ILE A 436 -57.48 -83.46 -26.07
CA ILE A 436 -57.06 -82.05 -25.96
C ILE A 436 -55.53 -81.93 -26.09
N ASP A 437 -54.77 -82.85 -25.49
CA ASP A 437 -53.30 -82.86 -25.61
C ASP A 437 -52.81 -83.05 -27.05
N ARG A 438 -53.49 -83.89 -27.85
CA ARG A 438 -53.17 -84.03 -29.27
C ARG A 438 -53.52 -82.77 -30.06
N GLU A 439 -54.66 -82.14 -29.78
CA GLU A 439 -55.08 -80.89 -30.43
C GLU A 439 -54.11 -79.74 -30.11
N LEU A 440 -53.67 -79.63 -28.85
CA LEU A 440 -52.67 -78.65 -28.44
C LEU A 440 -51.32 -78.87 -29.14
N ALA A 441 -50.86 -80.12 -29.28
CA ALA A 441 -49.62 -80.43 -29.99
C ALA A 441 -49.67 -80.09 -31.48
N LEU A 442 -50.82 -80.31 -32.14
CA LEU A 442 -51.03 -79.91 -33.53
C LEU A 442 -51.05 -78.38 -33.69
N LEU A 443 -51.77 -77.67 -32.82
CA LEU A 443 -51.79 -76.20 -32.81
C LEU A 443 -50.39 -75.61 -32.58
N ASP A 444 -49.57 -76.24 -31.75
CA ASP A 444 -48.18 -75.82 -31.53
C ASP A 444 -47.29 -76.03 -32.75
N GLY A 445 -47.50 -77.11 -33.50
CA GLY A 445 -46.84 -77.33 -34.80
C GLY A 445 -47.22 -76.26 -35.83
N ASP A 446 -48.51 -75.95 -35.95
CA ASP A 446 -49.01 -74.94 -36.91
C ASP A 446 -48.57 -73.52 -36.51
N LEU A 447 -48.60 -73.19 -35.22
CA LEU A 447 -48.08 -71.92 -34.70
C LEU A 447 -46.59 -71.78 -34.96
N ALA A 448 -45.79 -72.84 -34.75
CA ALA A 448 -44.36 -72.83 -35.05
C ALA A 448 -44.09 -72.60 -36.55
N LYS A 449 -44.89 -73.22 -37.42
CA LYS A 449 -44.78 -73.02 -38.87
C LYS A 449 -45.10 -71.58 -39.28
N LEU A 450 -46.24 -71.05 -38.87
CA LEU A 450 -46.61 -69.66 -39.18
C LEU A 450 -45.64 -68.65 -38.55
N LYS A 451 -45.09 -68.96 -37.37
CA LYS A 451 -44.03 -68.18 -36.75
C LYS A 451 -42.76 -68.16 -37.60
N GLY A 452 -42.30 -69.32 -38.06
CA GLY A 452 -41.18 -69.45 -38.98
C GLY A 452 -41.40 -68.70 -40.30
N GLU A 453 -42.60 -68.76 -40.88
CA GLU A 453 -42.94 -67.99 -42.09
C GLU A 453 -42.90 -66.47 -41.85
N SER A 454 -43.45 -66.00 -40.72
CA SER A 454 -43.41 -64.58 -40.35
C SER A 454 -42.00 -64.08 -40.05
N GLU A 455 -41.18 -64.88 -39.38
CA GLU A 455 -39.79 -64.55 -39.06
C GLU A 455 -38.92 -64.56 -40.33
N THR A 456 -39.14 -65.52 -41.24
CA THR A 456 -38.41 -65.57 -42.53
C THR A 456 -38.79 -64.38 -43.42
N ALA A 457 -40.08 -64.03 -43.51
CA ALA A 457 -40.52 -62.85 -44.23
C ALA A 457 -39.95 -61.57 -43.60
N GLY A 458 -39.95 -61.50 -42.26
CA GLY A 458 -39.35 -60.41 -41.49
C GLY A 458 -37.84 -60.29 -41.70
N GLN A 459 -37.10 -61.39 -41.73
CA GLN A 459 -35.67 -61.40 -42.05
C GLN A 459 -35.40 -60.95 -43.48
N ARG A 460 -36.24 -61.33 -44.45
CA ARG A 460 -36.10 -60.87 -45.86
C ARG A 460 -36.41 -59.38 -46.02
N ILE A 461 -37.41 -58.87 -45.31
CA ILE A 461 -37.69 -57.43 -45.25
C ILE A 461 -36.51 -56.72 -44.59
N LYS A 462 -36.04 -57.22 -43.43
CA LYS A 462 -34.87 -56.67 -42.74
C LYS A 462 -33.63 -56.71 -43.59
N LEU A 463 -33.31 -57.79 -44.30
CA LEU A 463 -32.17 -57.85 -45.21
C LEU A 463 -32.31 -56.85 -46.35
N ALA A 464 -33.52 -56.69 -46.93
CA ALA A 464 -33.79 -55.68 -47.96
C ALA A 464 -33.70 -54.24 -47.41
N GLU A 465 -34.02 -54.03 -46.13
CA GLU A 465 -33.91 -52.76 -45.40
C GLU A 465 -32.50 -52.53 -44.80
N GLU A 466 -31.74 -53.57 -44.50
CA GLU A 466 -30.37 -53.53 -43.98
C GLU A 466 -29.38 -53.30 -45.11
N THR A 467 -29.66 -53.77 -46.34
CA THR A 467 -29.02 -53.22 -47.54
C THR A 467 -29.27 -51.71 -47.74
N VAL A 468 -30.21 -51.09 -47.01
CA VAL A 468 -30.37 -49.62 -46.96
C VAL A 468 -29.58 -48.98 -45.81
N LYS A 469 -29.12 -49.77 -44.82
CA LYS A 469 -28.35 -49.28 -43.66
C LYS A 469 -26.84 -49.55 -43.75
N ASP A 470 -26.40 -50.65 -44.36
CA ASP A 470 -24.98 -50.96 -44.54
C ASP A 470 -24.31 -50.07 -45.59
N ASP A 471 -25.07 -49.57 -46.58
CA ASP A 471 -24.67 -48.44 -47.43
C ASP A 471 -24.92 -47.09 -46.73
N SER A 472 -24.35 -46.92 -45.54
CA SER A 472 -24.17 -45.62 -44.86
C SER A 472 -23.12 -44.73 -45.57
N SER A 473 -23.22 -44.73 -46.90
CA SER A 473 -22.39 -44.07 -47.91
C SER A 473 -23.23 -43.34 -48.93
N ALA A 474 -24.33 -43.94 -49.38
CA ALA A 474 -25.16 -43.35 -50.39
C ALA A 474 -26.33 -42.64 -49.71
N PRO A 475 -26.37 -41.29 -49.68
CA PRO A 475 -27.63 -40.61 -49.47
C PRO A 475 -28.60 -41.20 -50.48
N LYS A 476 -29.88 -41.34 -50.12
CA LYS A 476 -30.97 -41.57 -51.07
C LYS A 476 -30.60 -40.88 -52.38
N LEU A 477 -30.27 -41.65 -53.43
CA LEU A 477 -29.80 -41.12 -54.70
C LEU A 477 -31.00 -40.40 -55.32
N ASP A 478 -31.22 -39.18 -54.86
CA ASP A 478 -32.02 -38.17 -55.50
C ASP A 478 -31.01 -37.39 -56.34
N PRO A 479 -30.94 -37.64 -57.67
CA PRO A 479 -29.93 -37.05 -58.54
C PRO A 479 -29.86 -35.52 -58.40
N SER A 480 -31.01 -34.89 -58.10
CA SER A 480 -31.16 -33.46 -57.88
C SER A 480 -30.44 -32.92 -56.61
N ARG A 481 -30.11 -33.79 -55.64
CA ARG A 481 -29.50 -33.39 -54.34
C ARG A 481 -28.03 -33.73 -54.21
N ILE A 482 -27.53 -34.68 -55.01
CA ILE A 482 -26.14 -35.15 -54.92
C ILE A 482 -25.16 -34.06 -55.34
N LEU A 483 -25.44 -33.37 -56.46
CA LEU A 483 -24.55 -32.33 -56.96
C LEU A 483 -24.47 -31.11 -55.99
N PRO A 484 -25.60 -30.58 -55.46
CA PRO A 484 -25.54 -29.57 -54.40
C PRO A 484 -24.86 -30.05 -53.10
N ALA A 485 -24.98 -31.34 -52.76
CA ALA A 485 -24.30 -31.90 -51.58
C ALA A 485 -22.79 -32.03 -51.79
N PHE A 486 -22.36 -32.39 -52.99
CA PHE A 486 -20.95 -32.47 -53.38
C PHE A 486 -20.29 -31.08 -53.37
N GLU A 487 -20.95 -30.08 -53.96
CA GLU A 487 -20.49 -28.68 -53.90
C GLU A 487 -20.46 -28.15 -52.47
N ARG A 488 -21.45 -28.51 -51.65
CA ARG A 488 -21.45 -28.17 -50.22
C ARG A 488 -20.28 -28.83 -49.49
N ALA A 489 -20.00 -30.11 -49.74
CA ALA A 489 -18.87 -30.80 -49.13
C ALA A 489 -17.52 -30.21 -49.54
N LYS A 490 -17.38 -29.79 -50.81
CA LYS A 490 -16.22 -29.04 -51.30
C LYS A 490 -16.08 -27.70 -50.56
N ALA A 491 -17.18 -26.96 -50.40
CA ALA A 491 -17.21 -25.69 -49.65
C ALA A 491 -16.91 -25.88 -48.16
N GLU A 492 -17.44 -26.94 -47.54
CA GLU A 492 -17.18 -27.29 -46.13
C GLU A 492 -15.72 -27.71 -45.90
N PHE A 493 -15.10 -28.41 -46.86
CA PHE A 493 -13.67 -28.69 -46.81
C PHE A 493 -12.84 -27.40 -46.95
N ARG A 494 -13.20 -26.49 -47.86
CA ARG A 494 -12.56 -25.17 -47.97
C ARG A 494 -12.70 -24.32 -46.70
N ALA A 495 -13.87 -24.36 -46.05
CA ALA A 495 -14.12 -23.64 -44.81
C ALA A 495 -13.39 -24.26 -43.60
N GLY A 496 -13.07 -25.55 -43.64
CA GLY A 496 -12.41 -26.25 -42.54
C GLY A 496 -11.77 -27.56 -43.02
N PRO A 497 -10.53 -27.51 -43.53
CA PRO A 497 -9.87 -28.68 -44.13
C PRO A 497 -9.53 -29.71 -43.05
N THR A 498 -10.27 -30.81 -42.97
CA THR A 498 -10.05 -31.91 -42.02
C THR A 498 -9.95 -33.23 -42.78
N ALA A 499 -9.25 -34.23 -42.21
CA ALA A 499 -9.10 -35.54 -42.84
C ALA A 499 -10.46 -36.22 -43.09
N GLU A 500 -11.40 -36.08 -42.15
CA GLU A 500 -12.77 -36.62 -42.27
C GLU A 500 -13.53 -35.97 -43.44
N ARG A 501 -13.44 -34.65 -43.59
CA ARG A 501 -14.09 -33.94 -44.69
C ARG A 501 -13.45 -34.27 -46.04
N LEU A 502 -12.13 -34.41 -46.11
CA LEU A 502 -11.44 -34.86 -47.32
C LEU A 502 -11.88 -36.29 -47.71
N ALA A 503 -11.94 -37.20 -46.74
CA ALA A 503 -12.43 -38.56 -46.96
C ALA A 503 -13.89 -38.58 -47.41
N SER A 504 -14.74 -37.70 -46.86
CA SER A 504 -16.13 -37.56 -47.30
C SER A 504 -16.23 -37.06 -48.76
N LEU A 505 -15.37 -36.11 -49.14
CA LEU A 505 -15.30 -35.57 -50.49
C LEU A 505 -14.82 -36.64 -51.50
N GLN A 506 -13.79 -37.41 -51.13
CA GLN A 506 -13.32 -38.56 -51.90
C GLN A 506 -14.42 -39.60 -52.09
N LYS A 507 -15.14 -39.94 -51.01
CA LYS A 507 -16.24 -40.90 -51.03
C LYS A 507 -17.35 -40.47 -51.98
N MET A 508 -17.80 -39.21 -51.88
CA MET A 508 -18.82 -38.65 -52.78
C MET A 508 -18.34 -38.59 -54.24
N CYS A 509 -17.07 -38.23 -54.49
CA CYS A 509 -16.49 -38.28 -55.84
C CYS A 509 -16.51 -39.71 -56.40
N GLY A 510 -16.12 -40.70 -55.59
CA GLY A 510 -16.14 -42.12 -55.94
C GLY A 510 -17.55 -42.66 -56.21
N ASP A 511 -18.53 -42.29 -55.39
CA ASP A 511 -19.93 -42.69 -55.56
C ASP A 511 -20.53 -42.13 -56.86
N ILE A 512 -20.27 -40.85 -57.16
CA ILE A 512 -20.68 -40.21 -58.42
C ILE A 512 -19.99 -40.89 -59.62
N GLY A 513 -18.68 -41.13 -59.52
CA GLY A 513 -17.91 -41.83 -60.55
C GLY A 513 -18.43 -43.26 -60.79
N GLY A 514 -18.78 -43.99 -59.73
CA GLY A 514 -19.36 -45.33 -59.80
C GLY A 514 -20.74 -45.35 -60.45
N ALA A 515 -21.61 -44.40 -60.11
CA ALA A 515 -22.93 -44.24 -60.73
C ALA A 515 -22.81 -43.94 -62.22
N LEU A 516 -21.91 -43.02 -62.60
CA LEU A 516 -21.61 -42.68 -63.99
C LEU A 516 -20.95 -43.84 -64.77
N ALA A 517 -20.21 -44.72 -64.10
CA ALA A 517 -19.61 -45.90 -64.74
C ALA A 517 -20.64 -47.02 -64.98
N SER A 518 -21.65 -47.12 -64.12
CA SER A 518 -22.73 -48.11 -64.22
C SER A 518 -23.77 -47.79 -65.32
N THR A 519 -23.77 -46.54 -65.80
CA THR A 519 -24.64 -46.08 -66.89
C THR A 519 -23.88 -46.15 -68.22
N PRO A 520 -24.33 -46.97 -69.20
CA PRO A 520 -23.60 -47.19 -70.45
C PRO A 520 -23.35 -45.92 -71.27
N GLU A 521 -24.24 -44.93 -71.17
CA GLU A 521 -24.23 -43.67 -71.91
C GLU A 521 -23.15 -42.70 -71.42
N THR A 522 -22.70 -42.82 -70.17
CA THR A 522 -21.85 -41.82 -69.49
C THR A 522 -20.41 -42.28 -69.27
N LYS A 523 -20.08 -43.53 -69.62
CA LYS A 523 -18.76 -44.14 -69.40
C LYS A 523 -17.62 -43.40 -70.12
N ALA A 524 -17.87 -42.76 -71.27
CA ALA A 524 -16.87 -42.00 -72.01
C ALA A 524 -16.47 -40.68 -71.30
N LEU A 525 -17.37 -40.10 -70.52
CA LEU A 525 -17.17 -38.83 -69.80
C LEU A 525 -16.22 -38.96 -68.59
N LEU A 526 -15.95 -40.19 -68.15
CA LEU A 526 -15.08 -40.48 -66.99
C LEU A 526 -13.59 -40.62 -67.35
N SER A 527 -13.23 -40.53 -68.63
CA SER A 527 -11.83 -40.70 -69.05
C SER A 527 -10.95 -39.54 -68.57
N GLY A 528 -9.91 -39.86 -67.76
CA GLY A 528 -8.95 -38.88 -67.24
C GLY A 528 -9.34 -38.18 -65.93
N ILE A 529 -10.42 -38.62 -65.25
CA ILE A 529 -10.83 -38.07 -63.94
C ILE A 529 -10.40 -39.06 -62.84
N ASP A 530 -9.59 -38.59 -61.88
CA ASP A 530 -9.18 -39.35 -60.70
C ASP A 530 -9.80 -38.74 -59.44
N CYS A 531 -10.41 -39.57 -58.60
CA CYS A 531 -11.02 -39.17 -57.33
C CYS A 531 -10.09 -39.41 -56.12
N ASP A 532 -8.88 -39.97 -56.31
CA ASP A 532 -7.93 -40.21 -55.23
C ASP A 532 -7.23 -38.92 -54.76
N PRO A 533 -7.42 -38.47 -53.50
CA PRO A 533 -6.79 -37.27 -52.97
C PRO A 533 -5.36 -37.51 -52.46
N LYS A 534 -4.70 -38.65 -52.73
CA LYS A 534 -3.42 -39.03 -52.09
C LYS A 534 -2.37 -37.92 -52.03
N VAL A 535 -2.10 -37.23 -53.15
CA VAL A 535 -1.11 -36.14 -53.22
C VAL A 535 -1.54 -34.94 -52.36
N THR A 536 -2.84 -34.65 -52.32
CA THR A 536 -3.45 -33.62 -51.49
C THR A 536 -3.42 -34.00 -50.00
N ALA A 537 -3.62 -35.27 -49.67
CA ALA A 537 -3.54 -35.80 -48.31
C ALA A 537 -2.10 -35.72 -47.78
N ASP A 538 -1.10 -36.01 -48.62
CA ASP A 538 0.32 -35.85 -48.27
C ASP A 538 0.68 -34.38 -48.05
N ALA A 539 0.18 -33.46 -48.90
CA ALA A 539 0.37 -32.01 -48.74
C ALA A 539 -0.34 -31.45 -47.50
N ALA A 540 -1.45 -32.07 -47.08
CA ALA A 540 -2.23 -31.67 -45.89
C ALA A 540 -1.81 -32.38 -44.59
N ALA A 541 -0.83 -33.28 -44.64
CA ALA A 541 -0.45 -34.12 -43.49
C ALA A 541 -0.05 -33.31 -42.25
N GLU A 542 0.70 -32.22 -42.43
CA GLU A 542 1.08 -31.30 -41.34
C GLU A 542 -0.14 -30.60 -40.72
N LEU A 543 -1.13 -30.23 -41.54
CA LEU A 543 -2.37 -29.61 -41.07
C LEU A 543 -3.26 -30.61 -40.32
N PHE A 544 -3.35 -31.86 -40.78
CA PHE A 544 -4.14 -32.91 -40.13
C PHE A 544 -3.53 -33.38 -38.80
N THR A 545 -2.20 -33.50 -38.74
CA THR A 545 -1.50 -33.80 -37.49
C THR A 545 -1.68 -32.68 -36.47
N LEU A 546 -1.56 -31.42 -36.90
CA LEU A 546 -1.86 -30.26 -36.06
C LEU A 546 -3.30 -30.31 -35.54
N GLN A 547 -4.31 -30.54 -36.39
CA GLN A 547 -5.71 -30.62 -35.96
C GLN A 547 -6.00 -31.74 -34.96
N THR A 548 -5.33 -32.88 -35.10
CA THR A 548 -5.43 -33.97 -34.12
C THR A 548 -4.84 -33.53 -32.76
N GLY A 549 -3.74 -32.78 -32.79
CA GLY A 549 -3.17 -32.10 -31.63
C GLY A 549 -4.13 -31.08 -31.01
N ILE A 550 -4.80 -30.25 -31.82
CA ILE A 550 -5.79 -29.27 -31.34
C ILE A 550 -6.89 -29.95 -30.54
N HIS A 551 -7.45 -31.05 -31.04
CA HIS A 551 -8.49 -31.78 -30.34
C HIS A 551 -7.99 -32.33 -29.00
N THR A 552 -6.77 -32.89 -28.98
CA THR A 552 -6.14 -33.39 -27.75
C THR A 552 -5.88 -32.26 -26.75
N PHE A 553 -5.34 -31.13 -27.20
CA PHE A 553 -5.10 -29.93 -26.40
C PHE A 553 -6.39 -29.35 -25.82
N GLN A 554 -7.46 -29.23 -26.62
CA GLN A 554 -8.76 -28.75 -26.15
C GLN A 554 -9.34 -29.65 -25.05
N GLN A 555 -9.20 -30.97 -25.18
CA GLN A 555 -9.69 -31.91 -24.18
C GLN A 555 -8.85 -31.95 -22.90
N THR A 556 -7.54 -31.75 -23.00
CA THR A 556 -6.59 -31.98 -21.90
C THR A 556 -6.16 -30.71 -21.17
N CYS A 557 -6.13 -29.56 -21.86
CA CYS A 557 -5.46 -28.35 -21.40
C CYS A 557 -6.37 -27.13 -21.26
N ILE A 558 -7.49 -27.09 -21.99
CA ILE A 558 -8.46 -26.00 -21.90
C ILE A 558 -9.48 -26.30 -20.78
N GLY A 559 -9.73 -25.31 -19.91
CA GLY A 559 -10.66 -25.38 -18.79
C GLY A 559 -10.00 -25.05 -17.45
N GLY A 560 -10.53 -24.05 -16.73
CA GLY A 560 -9.95 -23.55 -15.47
C GLY A 560 -9.79 -24.61 -14.38
N ASP A 561 -10.69 -25.59 -14.34
CA ASP A 561 -10.67 -26.69 -13.37
C ASP A 561 -9.40 -27.55 -13.47
N LYS A 562 -8.78 -27.63 -14.65
CA LYS A 562 -7.56 -28.41 -14.88
C LYS A 562 -6.31 -27.70 -14.38
N LEU A 563 -6.31 -26.37 -14.31
CA LEU A 563 -5.25 -25.60 -13.66
C LEU A 563 -5.35 -25.68 -12.14
N VAL A 564 -6.55 -25.65 -11.58
CA VAL A 564 -6.79 -25.71 -10.12
C VAL A 564 -6.45 -27.08 -9.52
N ALA A 565 -6.49 -28.16 -10.33
CA ALA A 565 -6.13 -29.51 -9.90
C ALA A 565 -4.64 -29.66 -9.53
N ASN A 566 -3.76 -28.75 -9.98
CA ASN A 566 -2.33 -28.79 -9.67
C ASN A 566 -2.00 -27.92 -8.47
N THR A 567 -1.72 -28.55 -7.32
CA THR A 567 -1.50 -27.84 -6.05
C THR A 567 -0.08 -27.32 -5.86
N SER A 568 0.86 -27.56 -6.79
CA SER A 568 2.24 -27.11 -6.68
C SER A 568 2.72 -26.43 -7.96
N ALA A 569 3.63 -25.47 -7.83
CA ALA A 569 4.22 -24.76 -8.96
C ALA A 569 4.95 -25.71 -9.94
N ASP A 570 5.65 -26.73 -9.44
CA ASP A 570 6.29 -27.73 -10.31
C ASP A 570 5.26 -28.55 -11.11
N ALA A 571 4.13 -28.92 -10.49
CA ALA A 571 3.05 -29.59 -11.19
C ALA A 571 2.44 -28.69 -12.28
N LEU A 572 2.28 -27.38 -12.02
CA LEU A 572 1.77 -26.41 -13.00
C LEU A 572 2.69 -26.27 -14.23
N PHE A 573 4.00 -26.17 -14.06
CA PHE A 573 4.92 -26.12 -15.20
C PHE A 573 5.04 -27.46 -15.93
N SER A 574 4.95 -28.58 -15.22
CA SER A 574 4.88 -29.91 -15.86
C SER A 574 3.61 -30.05 -16.71
N PHE A 575 2.49 -29.50 -16.25
CA PHE A 575 1.25 -29.41 -17.00
C PHE A 575 1.41 -28.52 -18.23
N ALA A 576 2.06 -27.36 -18.12
CA ALA A 576 2.35 -26.50 -19.28
C ALA A 576 3.18 -27.23 -20.36
N ARG A 577 4.21 -28.00 -19.95
CA ARG A 577 5.02 -28.82 -20.88
C ARG A 577 4.19 -29.93 -21.53
N LYS A 578 3.30 -30.56 -20.77
CA LYS A 578 2.38 -31.57 -21.30
C LYS A 578 1.43 -30.96 -22.33
N CYS A 579 0.88 -29.79 -22.05
CA CYS A 579 0.02 -29.06 -22.99
C CYS A 579 0.74 -28.63 -24.26
N LEU A 580 2.01 -28.22 -24.14
CA LEU A 580 2.85 -27.95 -25.29
C LEU A 580 3.08 -29.23 -26.12
N ALA A 581 3.34 -30.38 -25.49
CA ALA A 581 3.49 -31.65 -26.19
C ALA A 581 2.19 -32.11 -26.88
N ASP A 582 1.04 -31.96 -26.20
CA ASP A 582 -0.28 -32.36 -26.69
C ASP A 582 -0.78 -31.44 -27.83
N SER A 583 -0.21 -30.23 -27.99
CA SER A 583 -0.57 -29.29 -29.06
C SER A 583 -0.16 -29.71 -30.47
N ALA A 584 0.77 -30.67 -30.60
CA ALA A 584 1.38 -31.10 -31.87
C ALA A 584 1.92 -29.94 -32.75
N LEU A 585 2.38 -28.84 -32.13
CA LEU A 585 3.03 -27.74 -32.85
C LEU A 585 4.36 -28.18 -33.49
N PRO A 586 4.80 -27.52 -34.58
CA PRO A 586 6.11 -27.74 -35.17
C PRO A 586 7.25 -27.54 -34.16
N SER A 587 8.37 -28.23 -34.37
CA SER A 587 9.53 -28.21 -33.45
C SER A 587 10.10 -26.81 -33.21
N LYS A 588 10.08 -25.94 -34.23
CA LYS A 588 10.56 -24.55 -34.12
C LYS A 588 9.73 -23.73 -33.11
N ASP A 589 8.41 -23.80 -33.18
CA ASP A 589 7.53 -23.03 -32.30
C ASP A 589 7.50 -23.65 -30.89
N THR A 590 7.57 -24.98 -30.83
CA THR A 590 7.73 -25.73 -29.58
C THR A 590 8.98 -25.31 -28.82
N GLU A 591 10.10 -25.08 -29.51
CA GLU A 591 11.34 -24.64 -28.85
C GLU A 591 11.25 -23.22 -28.28
N VAL A 592 10.58 -22.30 -28.98
CA VAL A 592 10.36 -20.92 -28.48
C VAL A 592 9.49 -20.94 -27.23
N LEU A 593 8.41 -21.72 -27.22
CA LEU A 593 7.53 -21.84 -26.05
C LEU A 593 8.22 -22.61 -24.90
N ARG A 594 9.03 -23.64 -25.22
CA ARG A 594 9.80 -24.40 -24.23
C ARG A 594 10.87 -23.55 -23.56
N THR A 595 11.60 -22.73 -24.33
CA THR A 595 12.59 -21.79 -23.77
C THR A 595 11.92 -20.74 -22.88
N LYS A 596 10.74 -20.23 -23.26
CA LYS A 596 9.93 -19.34 -22.41
C LYS A 596 9.51 -20.03 -21.10
N ILE A 597 9.01 -21.26 -21.15
CA ILE A 597 8.66 -22.06 -19.96
C ILE A 597 9.87 -22.23 -19.05
N ASN A 598 11.02 -22.64 -19.60
CA ASN A 598 12.25 -22.86 -18.82
C ASN A 598 12.77 -21.55 -18.20
N HIS A 599 12.68 -20.43 -18.91
CA HIS A 599 13.08 -19.13 -18.39
C HIS A 599 12.23 -18.71 -17.19
N ILE A 600 10.91 -18.89 -17.28
CA ILE A 600 9.97 -18.58 -16.19
C ILE A 600 10.23 -19.51 -14.98
N GLU A 601 10.54 -20.78 -15.21
CA GLU A 601 10.87 -21.74 -14.14
C GLU A 601 12.21 -21.43 -13.45
N LEU A 602 13.23 -21.00 -14.20
CA LEU A 602 14.52 -20.58 -13.63
C LEU A 602 14.43 -19.26 -12.84
N ALA A 603 13.45 -18.40 -13.16
CA ALA A 603 13.18 -17.17 -12.44
C ALA A 603 12.36 -17.38 -11.14
N ARG A 604 12.07 -18.64 -10.76
CA ARG A 604 11.19 -18.97 -9.63
C ARG A 604 11.87 -18.80 -8.25
N ASP A 605 11.06 -18.31 -7.32
CA ASP A 605 11.41 -17.81 -5.99
C ASP A 605 11.98 -18.84 -5.00
N ASP A 606 11.75 -20.12 -5.23
CA ASP A 606 12.10 -21.23 -4.33
C ASP A 606 13.43 -21.92 -4.69
N LYS A 607 13.93 -21.71 -5.91
CA LYS A 607 15.24 -22.20 -6.38
C LYS A 607 16.26 -21.07 -6.55
N ALA A 608 15.79 -19.82 -6.66
CA ALA A 608 16.65 -18.65 -6.79
C ALA A 608 17.33 -18.29 -5.46
N HIS A 609 18.51 -17.68 -5.53
CA HIS A 609 19.15 -17.09 -4.36
C HIS A 609 18.19 -16.06 -3.73
N ARG A 610 18.08 -16.02 -2.40
CA ARG A 610 17.14 -15.17 -1.67
C ARG A 610 17.23 -13.67 -2.04
N PHE A 611 18.39 -13.23 -2.48
CA PHE A 611 18.56 -11.90 -3.04
C PHE A 611 17.77 -11.67 -4.34
N VAL A 612 17.82 -12.62 -5.28
CA VAL A 612 17.06 -12.57 -6.54
C VAL A 612 15.56 -12.56 -6.26
N VAL A 613 15.12 -13.28 -5.23
CA VAL A 613 13.75 -13.26 -4.72
C VAL A 613 13.34 -11.86 -4.28
N THR A 614 14.16 -11.21 -3.42
CA THR A 614 13.87 -9.85 -2.94
C THR A 614 13.88 -8.81 -4.06
N TRP A 615 14.77 -8.96 -5.04
CA TRP A 615 14.88 -8.08 -6.20
C TRP A 615 13.71 -8.24 -7.17
N ASN A 616 13.33 -9.48 -7.47
CA ASN A 616 12.15 -9.78 -8.30
C ASN A 616 10.88 -9.28 -7.62
N ALA A 617 10.75 -9.46 -6.29
CA ALA A 617 9.63 -8.92 -5.53
C ALA A 617 9.55 -7.38 -5.59
N PHE A 618 10.70 -6.70 -5.68
CA PHE A 618 10.76 -5.25 -5.89
C PHE A 618 10.36 -4.85 -7.32
N GLN A 619 10.84 -5.56 -8.34
CA GLN A 619 10.44 -5.33 -9.75
C GLN A 619 8.96 -5.63 -9.99
N ASP A 620 8.41 -6.63 -9.31
CA ASP A 620 7.00 -7.04 -9.36
C ASP A 620 6.06 -6.05 -8.65
N GLY A 621 6.59 -4.99 -8.03
CA GLY A 621 5.78 -3.94 -7.41
C GLY A 621 5.20 -4.33 -6.05
N ASN A 622 5.80 -5.29 -5.32
CA ASN A 622 5.28 -5.70 -4.02
C ASN A 622 5.37 -4.56 -2.99
N ARG A 623 4.21 -4.13 -2.47
CA ARG A 623 4.09 -3.06 -1.46
C ARG A 623 4.96 -3.30 -0.22
N LEU A 624 5.13 -4.56 0.17
CA LEU A 624 5.95 -4.93 1.33
C LEU A 624 7.45 -4.79 1.05
N ALA A 625 7.89 -5.00 -0.19
CA ALA A 625 9.27 -4.72 -0.59
C ALA A 625 9.57 -3.23 -0.51
N TYR A 626 8.65 -2.38 -1.00
CA TYR A 626 8.79 -0.93 -0.85
C TYR A 626 8.78 -0.48 0.62
N LEU A 627 7.97 -1.12 1.48
CA LEU A 627 7.95 -0.83 2.91
C LEU A 627 9.27 -1.22 3.59
N ALA A 628 9.82 -2.39 3.28
CA ALA A 628 11.14 -2.80 3.79
C ALA A 628 12.25 -1.82 3.34
N LEU A 629 12.22 -1.39 2.08
CA LEU A 629 13.16 -0.39 1.56
C LEU A 629 12.99 0.97 2.24
N ALA A 630 11.75 1.40 2.46
CA ALA A 630 11.44 2.66 3.14
C ALA A 630 11.93 2.66 4.60
N ILE A 631 11.77 1.54 5.32
CA ILE A 631 12.29 1.40 6.70
C ILE A 631 13.82 1.44 6.68
N ALA A 632 14.48 0.73 5.76
CA ALA A 632 15.95 0.76 5.65
C ALA A 632 16.48 2.18 5.38
N LEU A 633 15.87 2.91 4.43
CA LEU A 633 16.20 4.31 4.16
C LEU A 633 15.92 5.23 5.35
N ALA A 634 14.83 5.00 6.08
CA ALA A 634 14.45 5.82 7.23
C ALA A 634 15.47 5.69 8.37
N ILE A 635 15.94 4.48 8.69
CA ILE A 635 16.92 4.26 9.76
C ILE A 635 18.23 4.98 9.42
N ASP A 636 18.77 4.82 8.20
CA ASP A 636 20.03 5.47 7.82
C ASP A 636 19.88 7.00 7.68
N SER A 637 18.70 7.50 7.29
CA SER A 637 18.38 8.93 7.31
C SER A 637 18.32 9.49 8.72
N LEU A 638 17.82 8.73 9.71
CA LEU A 638 17.83 9.14 11.11
C LEU A 638 19.27 9.17 11.67
N ILE A 639 20.14 8.24 11.26
CA ILE A 639 21.57 8.30 11.59
C ILE A 639 22.19 9.58 11.03
N PHE A 640 21.94 9.89 9.76
CA PHE A 640 22.41 11.14 9.15
C PHE A 640 21.94 12.38 9.90
N MET A 641 20.65 12.46 10.22
CA MET A 641 20.08 13.59 10.96
C MET A 641 20.67 13.70 12.36
N SER A 642 20.88 12.58 13.06
CA SER A 642 21.53 12.58 14.38
C SER A 642 22.97 13.12 14.31
N GLY A 643 23.73 12.77 13.26
CA GLY A 643 25.08 13.28 13.02
C GLY A 643 25.09 14.77 12.65
N LEU A 644 24.16 15.20 11.79
CA LEU A 644 24.04 16.59 11.34
C LEU A 644 23.67 17.54 12.50
N PHE A 645 22.66 17.18 13.28
CA PHE A 645 22.20 18.00 14.41
C PHE A 645 23.14 17.89 15.61
N GLY A 646 23.77 16.73 15.82
CA GLY A 646 24.81 16.55 16.84
C GLY A 646 25.99 17.52 16.65
N ALA A 647 26.42 17.74 15.40
CA ALA A 647 27.48 18.70 15.09
C ALA A 647 27.06 20.17 15.32
N ASN A 648 25.80 20.53 15.04
CA ASN A 648 25.29 21.90 15.21
C ASN A 648 25.08 22.32 16.67
N ALA A 649 24.97 21.37 17.61
CA ALA A 649 24.74 21.67 19.02
C ALA A 649 26.03 22.06 19.79
N VAL A 650 27.22 21.81 19.24
CA VAL A 650 28.53 22.24 19.80
C VAL A 650 28.99 23.59 19.21
N ARG A 651 28.02 24.45 18.83
CA ARG A 651 28.32 25.72 18.18
C ARG A 651 28.82 26.74 19.20
N SER A 652 30.02 27.28 18.98
CA SER A 652 30.52 28.44 19.73
C SER A 652 29.75 29.69 19.29
N PRO A 653 29.33 30.59 20.21
CA PRO A 653 28.74 31.88 19.85
C PRO A 653 29.64 32.69 18.90
N LEU A 654 30.96 32.48 18.96
CA LEU A 654 31.94 33.15 18.09
C LEU A 654 31.86 32.71 16.63
N SER A 655 31.27 31.55 16.33
CA SER A 655 31.10 31.06 14.96
C SER A 655 30.09 31.87 14.14
N ASP A 656 29.27 32.68 14.82
CA ASP A 656 28.22 33.52 14.23
C ASP A 656 28.77 34.87 13.77
N VAL A 657 30.02 35.17 14.15
CA VAL A 657 30.71 36.38 13.72
C VAL A 657 30.99 36.29 12.22
N PRO A 658 30.51 37.23 11.40
CA PRO A 658 30.77 37.23 9.97
C PRO A 658 32.27 37.36 9.72
N SER A 659 32.86 36.35 9.08
CA SER A 659 34.30 36.29 8.84
C SER A 659 34.64 36.03 7.38
N TYR A 660 35.74 36.63 6.93
CA TYR A 660 36.32 36.41 5.60
C TYR A 660 37.27 35.21 5.54
N LYS A 661 37.66 34.66 6.71
CA LYS A 661 38.56 33.50 6.83
C LYS A 661 37.78 32.34 7.42
N ALA A 662 37.80 31.19 6.76
CA ALA A 662 37.22 29.96 7.31
C ALA A 662 38.06 29.49 8.52
N ARG A 663 37.57 29.74 9.73
CA ARG A 663 38.14 29.25 10.99
C ARG A 663 37.09 28.40 11.69
N SER A 664 37.50 27.27 12.26
CA SER A 664 36.59 26.44 13.06
C SER A 664 36.22 27.16 14.37
N ALA A 665 35.09 26.78 14.97
CA ALA A 665 34.67 27.29 16.28
C ALA A 665 35.78 27.13 17.34
N SER A 666 36.44 25.97 17.37
CA SER A 666 37.57 25.69 18.27
C SER A 666 38.78 26.61 18.06
N GLN A 667 39.06 27.00 16.81
CA GLN A 667 40.15 27.94 16.51
C GLN A 667 39.80 29.36 16.96
N LEU A 668 38.53 29.78 16.83
CA LEU A 668 38.05 31.08 17.29
C LEU A 668 38.12 31.18 18.81
N GLU A 669 37.67 30.15 19.52
CA GLU A 669 37.77 30.07 20.98
C GLU A 669 39.22 30.05 21.45
N ALA A 670 40.09 29.27 20.80
CA ALA A 670 41.52 29.24 21.12
C ALA A 670 42.18 30.62 20.98
N THR A 671 41.78 31.42 19.98
CA THR A 671 42.30 32.78 19.77
C THR A 671 41.92 33.71 20.93
N ILE A 672 40.65 33.68 21.37
CA ILE A 672 40.19 34.49 22.51
C ILE A 672 40.76 33.97 23.84
N ASN A 673 40.82 32.65 24.05
CA ASN A 673 41.36 32.05 25.26
C ASN A 673 42.85 32.34 25.44
N ALA A 674 43.63 32.42 24.36
CA ALA A 674 45.02 32.85 24.41
C ALA A 674 45.15 34.32 24.89
N ALA A 675 44.23 35.19 24.48
CA ALA A 675 44.21 36.61 24.87
C ALA A 675 43.74 36.85 26.31
N LEU A 676 42.91 35.95 26.85
CA LEU A 676 42.46 35.99 28.24
C LEU A 676 43.58 35.74 29.27
N GLY A 677 44.67 35.08 28.85
CA GLY A 677 45.88 34.91 29.63
C GLY A 677 45.77 33.91 30.78
N PRO A 678 46.66 33.98 31.80
CA PRO A 678 46.73 32.99 32.89
C PRO A 678 45.53 33.02 33.86
N HIS A 679 44.79 34.13 33.91
CA HIS A 679 43.60 34.31 34.75
C HIS A 679 42.39 34.65 33.87
N PRO A 680 41.82 33.67 33.14
CA PRO A 680 40.82 33.93 32.11
C PRO A 680 39.51 34.48 32.67
N TYR A 681 39.11 34.07 33.88
CA TYR A 681 37.95 34.59 34.57
C TYR A 681 38.08 36.10 34.86
N GLU A 682 39.18 36.52 35.49
CA GLU A 682 39.37 37.91 35.91
C GLU A 682 39.43 38.84 34.69
N THR A 683 40.14 38.43 33.64
CA THR A 683 40.25 39.20 32.40
C THR A 683 38.90 39.26 31.66
N ALA A 684 38.15 38.16 31.61
CA ALA A 684 36.83 38.13 30.98
C ALA A 684 35.82 39.00 31.75
N TRP A 685 35.79 38.91 33.08
CA TRP A 685 34.92 39.70 33.94
C TRP A 685 35.24 41.20 33.88
N LEU A 686 36.53 41.54 33.92
CA LEU A 686 37.02 42.91 33.73
C LEU A 686 36.58 43.45 32.36
N THR A 687 36.74 42.66 31.29
CA THR A 687 36.31 43.04 29.95
C THR A 687 34.79 43.28 29.91
N LEU A 688 33.97 42.38 30.46
CA LEU A 688 32.52 42.51 30.49
C LEU A 688 32.05 43.78 31.24
N ASN A 689 32.67 44.11 32.37
CA ASN A 689 32.30 45.30 33.16
C ASN A 689 32.67 46.62 32.47
N THR A 690 33.57 46.58 31.49
CA THR A 690 33.93 47.77 30.70
C THR A 690 33.00 48.02 29.52
N LEU A 691 32.17 47.03 29.16
CA LEU A 691 31.22 47.15 28.05
C LEU A 691 29.99 47.97 28.47
N ARG A 692 29.70 49.02 27.71
CA ARG A 692 28.47 49.82 27.80
C ARG A 692 27.54 49.48 26.64
N PRO A 693 26.23 49.32 26.87
CA PRO A 693 25.28 49.01 25.79
C PRO A 693 25.15 50.19 24.82
N VAL A 694 25.00 49.89 23.52
CA VAL A 694 24.77 50.85 22.43
C VAL A 694 23.64 50.35 21.53
N THR A 695 22.95 51.25 20.82
CA THR A 695 21.96 50.89 19.80
C THR A 695 22.58 49.98 18.74
N ASN A 696 21.99 48.82 18.50
CA ASN A 696 22.54 47.83 17.59
C ASN A 696 22.63 48.37 16.16
N SER A 697 23.85 48.50 15.65
CA SER A 697 24.13 48.84 14.26
C SER A 697 25.11 47.81 13.71
N ASP A 698 24.72 47.10 12.64
CA ASP A 698 25.54 46.09 11.98
C ASP A 698 26.02 44.94 12.90
N GLY A 699 25.25 44.61 13.95
CA GLY A 699 25.55 43.54 14.91
C GLY A 699 26.43 43.95 16.10
N PHE A 700 26.87 45.21 16.17
CA PHE A 700 27.59 45.75 17.34
C PHE A 700 26.60 46.23 18.40
N SER A 701 26.68 45.65 19.60
CA SER A 701 25.72 45.90 20.69
C SER A 701 26.31 46.60 21.91
N ALA A 702 27.65 46.67 22.00
CA ALA A 702 28.34 47.28 23.13
C ALA A 702 29.53 48.15 22.68
N MET A 703 29.97 49.03 23.57
CA MET A 703 31.17 49.86 23.40
C MET A 703 32.04 49.80 24.66
N ALA A 704 33.35 49.65 24.48
CA ALA A 704 34.35 49.78 25.55
C ALA A 704 35.12 51.10 25.36
N ASP A 705 35.29 51.86 26.45
CA ASP A 705 36.14 53.06 26.49
C ASP A 705 37.27 52.82 27.51
N LEU A 706 38.49 52.69 27.02
CA LEU A 706 39.67 52.39 27.84
C LEU A 706 40.34 53.67 28.41
N SER A 707 39.91 54.86 27.98
CA SER A 707 40.59 56.13 28.32
C SER A 707 40.52 56.50 29.80
N ALA A 708 39.52 56.02 30.53
CA ALA A 708 39.29 56.31 31.94
C ALA A 708 39.80 55.19 32.90
N MET A 709 40.43 54.15 32.36
CA MET A 709 40.89 52.99 33.13
C MET A 709 42.36 53.10 33.56
N GLU A 710 42.71 52.40 34.64
CA GLU A 710 44.10 52.21 35.03
C GLU A 710 44.87 51.47 33.93
N ARG A 711 46.13 51.87 33.65
CA ARG A 711 46.93 51.33 32.54
C ARG A 711 47.05 49.80 32.55
N SER A 712 47.27 49.21 33.72
CA SER A 712 47.40 47.75 33.90
C SER A 712 46.11 46.98 33.56
N ALA A 713 44.95 47.57 33.86
CA ALA A 713 43.64 47.00 33.55
C ALA A 713 43.28 47.22 32.06
N ALA A 714 43.59 48.41 31.53
CA ALA A 714 43.37 48.76 30.13
C ALA A 714 44.16 47.84 29.18
N ASP A 715 45.40 47.50 29.51
CA ASP A 715 46.24 46.61 28.68
C ASP A 715 45.67 45.19 28.59
N ARG A 716 45.15 44.65 29.69
CA ARG A 716 44.50 43.33 29.74
C ARG A 716 43.23 43.29 28.88
N VAL A 717 42.39 44.31 28.99
CA VAL A 717 41.18 44.42 28.17
C VAL A 717 41.54 44.65 26.70
N ARG A 718 42.58 45.44 26.41
CA ARG A 718 43.05 45.70 25.04
C ARG A 718 43.46 44.42 24.33
N MET A 719 44.17 43.51 24.99
CA MET A 719 44.55 42.21 24.38
C MET A 719 43.32 41.39 23.94
N VAL A 720 42.27 41.34 24.76
CA VAL A 720 41.02 40.64 24.43
C VAL A 720 40.29 41.34 23.27
N LEU A 721 40.22 42.67 23.29
CA LEU A 721 39.57 43.44 22.23
C LEU A 721 40.34 43.36 20.89
N THR A 722 41.67 43.30 20.92
CA THR A 722 42.50 43.07 19.74
C THR A 722 42.30 41.67 19.17
N ALA A 723 42.27 40.63 20.01
CA ALA A 723 41.93 39.28 19.55
C ALA A 723 40.49 39.18 19.01
N GLY A 724 39.57 39.95 19.60
CA GLY A 724 38.22 40.15 19.09
C GLY A 724 38.18 40.83 17.72
N ALA A 725 39.09 41.78 17.45
CA ALA A 725 39.21 42.43 16.15
C ALA A 725 39.75 41.47 15.08
N ASP A 726 40.70 40.59 15.44
CA ASP A 726 41.26 39.56 14.55
C ASP A 726 40.24 38.53 14.05
N ILE A 727 39.13 38.36 14.77
CA ILE A 727 38.01 37.49 14.38
C ILE A 727 36.81 38.27 13.82
N GLY A 728 36.87 39.60 13.75
CA GLY A 728 35.79 40.47 13.24
C GLY A 728 34.68 40.78 14.26
N ALA A 729 34.89 40.44 15.53
CA ALA A 729 33.92 40.67 16.61
C ALA A 729 34.04 42.06 17.26
N VAL A 730 35.14 42.78 17.00
CA VAL A 730 35.43 44.11 17.55
C VAL A 730 35.90 45.05 16.44
N GLU A 731 35.43 46.30 16.47
CA GLU A 731 35.84 47.36 15.55
C GLU A 731 36.25 48.62 16.32
N THR A 732 37.26 49.35 15.85
CA THR A 732 37.64 50.64 16.45
C THR A 732 36.66 51.74 16.01
N ALA A 733 36.17 52.55 16.96
CA ALA A 733 35.33 53.69 16.60
C ALA A 733 36.19 54.75 15.91
N SER A 734 35.88 55.06 14.64
CA SER A 734 36.72 55.72 13.61
C SER A 734 37.41 57.06 13.96
N HIS A 735 37.27 57.60 15.19
CA HIS A 735 37.88 58.85 15.63
C HIS A 735 38.65 58.79 16.98
N ASN A 736 38.56 57.70 17.77
CA ASN A 736 39.31 57.56 19.03
C ASN A 736 39.98 56.17 19.13
N PRO A 737 41.31 56.07 19.34
CA PRO A 737 42.02 54.79 19.39
C PRO A 737 41.68 53.95 20.64
N GLU A 738 41.15 54.57 21.71
CA GLU A 738 40.80 53.90 22.97
C GLU A 738 39.29 53.55 23.07
N ARG A 739 38.52 53.67 21.97
CA ARG A 739 37.10 53.30 21.92
C ARG A 739 36.83 52.18 20.93
N TYR A 740 36.26 51.09 21.44
CA TYR A 740 35.98 49.88 20.66
C TYR A 740 34.48 49.59 20.64
N ARG A 741 33.95 49.18 19.49
CA ARG A 741 32.62 48.62 19.34
C ARG A 741 32.72 47.10 19.36
N VAL A 742 31.84 46.45 20.12
CA VAL A 742 31.88 45.01 20.38
C VAL A 742 30.56 44.37 19.96
N ARG A 743 30.65 43.28 19.20
CA ARG A 743 29.52 42.45 18.80
C ARG A 743 28.95 41.65 19.98
N SER A 744 27.66 41.32 19.90
CA SER A 744 26.95 40.53 20.92
C SER A 744 27.59 39.17 21.21
N GLU A 745 28.14 38.55 20.18
CA GLU A 745 28.66 37.19 20.11
C GLU A 745 29.92 37.04 20.98
N LEU A 746 30.81 38.04 20.98
CA LEU A 746 31.98 38.06 21.86
C LEU A 746 31.58 38.29 23.32
N ARG A 747 30.59 39.15 23.58
CA ARG A 747 30.05 39.38 24.93
C ARG A 747 29.42 38.09 25.48
N GLU A 748 28.65 37.38 24.66
CA GLU A 748 28.05 36.09 25.01
C GLU A 748 29.11 35.04 25.33
N TYR A 749 30.14 34.91 24.48
CA TYR A 749 31.25 34.00 24.73
C TYR A 749 31.98 34.32 26.05
N LEU A 750 32.34 35.59 26.30
CA LEU A 750 33.01 36.00 27.54
C LEU A 750 32.15 35.75 28.78
N SER A 751 30.82 35.93 28.67
CA SER A 751 29.89 35.61 29.75
C SER A 751 29.83 34.11 30.02
N GLY A 752 29.88 33.28 28.98
CA GLY A 752 29.98 31.82 29.08
C GLY A 752 31.29 31.36 29.74
N VAL A 753 32.42 32.01 29.45
CA VAL A 753 33.69 31.75 30.15
C VAL A 753 33.57 32.03 31.65
N CYS A 754 32.92 33.13 32.03
CA CYS A 754 32.68 33.46 33.43
C CYS A 754 31.77 32.43 34.11
N ASP A 755 30.64 32.06 33.50
CA ASP A 755 29.68 31.09 34.03
C ASP A 755 30.30 29.68 34.18
N LYS A 756 31.11 29.26 33.21
CA LYS A 756 31.81 27.96 33.24
C LYS A 756 32.81 27.88 34.40
N HIS A 757 33.49 28.98 34.72
CA HIS A 757 34.33 29.07 35.92
C HIS A 757 33.51 28.97 37.21
N PHE A 758 32.36 29.64 37.30
CA PHE A 758 31.47 29.53 38.47
C PHE A 758 30.90 28.13 38.70
N LYS A 759 30.61 27.38 37.61
CA LYS A 759 30.08 26.02 37.69
C LYS A 759 31.16 24.97 38.03
N THR A 760 32.40 25.20 37.60
CA THR A 760 33.50 24.24 37.80
C THR A 760 34.22 24.41 39.14
N ASP A 761 34.23 25.62 39.71
CA ASP A 761 34.88 25.90 40.98
C ASP A 761 33.87 26.16 42.12
N VAL A 762 33.65 25.13 42.95
CA VAL A 762 32.78 25.19 44.13
C VAL A 762 33.23 26.30 45.09
N HIS A 763 34.53 26.59 45.17
CA HIS A 763 35.07 27.61 46.07
C HIS A 763 34.88 29.04 45.55
N ALA A 764 34.75 29.24 44.24
CA ALA A 764 34.50 30.55 43.66
C ALA A 764 33.09 31.08 44.00
N LYS A 765 32.09 30.20 44.01
CA LYS A 765 30.72 30.52 44.43
C LYS A 765 30.66 30.94 45.90
N ASP A 766 31.36 30.21 46.77
CA ASP A 766 31.46 30.53 48.19
C ASP A 766 32.21 31.85 48.41
N ARG A 767 33.27 32.12 47.64
CA ARG A 767 34.03 33.39 47.69
C ARG A 767 33.17 34.58 47.24
N ALA A 768 32.41 34.46 46.16
CA ALA A 768 31.53 35.53 45.68
C ALA A 768 30.39 35.82 46.67
N ARG A 769 29.81 34.78 47.27
CA ARG A 769 28.79 34.92 48.32
C ARG A 769 29.37 35.54 49.59
N LEU A 770 30.59 35.15 49.96
CA LEU A 770 31.33 35.73 51.07
C LEU A 770 31.59 37.22 50.82
N ASP A 771 32.09 37.59 49.65
CA ASP A 771 32.34 38.99 49.27
C ASP A 771 31.05 39.83 49.30
N GLN A 772 29.93 39.31 48.77
CA GLN A 772 28.64 40.00 48.83
C GLN A 772 28.16 40.25 50.27
N LEU A 773 28.21 39.23 51.12
CA LEU A 773 27.72 39.32 52.50
C LEU A 773 28.63 40.17 53.39
N VAL A 774 29.94 40.08 53.18
CA VAL A 774 30.93 40.89 53.89
C VAL A 774 30.83 42.35 53.47
N ASN A 775 30.71 42.65 52.17
CA ASN A 775 30.47 44.02 51.70
C ASN A 775 29.17 44.62 52.28
N ALA A 776 28.09 43.82 52.35
CA ALA A 776 26.85 44.25 52.98
C ALA A 776 27.02 44.48 54.49
N ALA A 777 27.78 43.64 55.19
CA ALA A 777 28.05 43.76 56.62
C ALA A 777 28.94 44.97 56.96
N LEU A 778 29.83 45.35 56.05
CA LEU A 778 30.72 46.50 56.16
C LEU A 778 30.07 47.83 55.74
N SER A 779 28.88 47.83 55.15
CA SER A 779 28.13 49.05 54.83
C SER A 779 27.73 49.83 56.11
N PRO A 780 27.76 51.19 56.12
CA PRO A 780 27.94 52.13 55.01
C PRO A 780 29.39 52.49 54.62
N HIS A 781 30.39 52.12 55.42
CA HIS A 781 31.80 52.52 55.24
C HIS A 781 32.71 51.31 55.01
N PRO A 782 32.68 50.71 53.79
CA PRO A 782 33.28 49.40 53.56
C PRO A 782 34.80 49.36 53.75
N ARG A 783 35.51 50.42 53.35
CA ARG A 783 36.96 50.51 53.47
C ARG A 783 37.40 50.62 54.93
N GLU A 784 36.84 51.58 55.66
CA GLU A 784 37.21 51.90 57.04
C GLU A 784 36.78 50.79 57.99
N HIS A 785 35.59 50.21 57.78
CA HIS A 785 35.14 49.05 58.55
C HIS A 785 35.97 47.80 58.26
N ALA A 786 36.42 47.57 57.02
CA ALA A 786 37.30 46.43 56.72
C ALA A 786 38.65 46.56 57.42
N ASP A 787 39.22 47.77 57.42
CA ASP A 787 40.47 48.06 58.13
C ASP A 787 40.33 47.88 59.65
N LEU A 788 39.22 48.36 60.23
CA LEU A 788 38.89 48.16 61.64
C LEU A 788 38.83 46.67 62.01
N VAL A 789 38.11 45.85 61.21
CA VAL A 789 38.01 44.41 61.48
C VAL A 789 39.38 43.75 61.37
N LEU A 790 40.18 44.06 60.34
CA LEU A 790 41.53 43.53 60.16
C LEU A 790 42.45 43.83 61.36
N HIS A 791 42.32 45.01 61.98
CA HIS A 791 43.11 45.38 63.17
C HIS A 791 42.71 44.61 64.44
N THR A 792 41.51 44.04 64.50
CA THR A 792 41.05 43.22 65.64
C THR A 792 41.43 41.74 65.52
N LEU A 793 42.04 41.31 64.41
CA LEU A 793 42.35 39.91 64.17
C LEU A 793 43.71 39.53 64.76
N GLU A 794 43.72 38.48 65.58
CA GLU A 794 44.93 37.90 66.13
C GLU A 794 45.40 36.71 65.27
N PRO A 795 46.68 36.63 64.90
CA PRO A 795 47.19 35.48 64.14
C PRO A 795 47.29 34.24 65.02
N ILE A 796 46.90 33.09 64.48
CA ILE A 796 47.06 31.77 65.12
C ILE A 796 47.79 30.80 64.20
N ARG A 797 48.30 29.70 64.77
CA ARG A 797 48.78 28.59 63.94
C ARG A 797 47.60 27.95 63.24
N GLU A 798 47.77 27.66 61.94
CA GLU A 798 46.71 27.10 61.12
C GLU A 798 46.17 25.81 61.75
N THR A 799 44.89 25.85 62.10
CA THR A 799 44.17 24.74 62.75
C THR A 799 42.82 24.61 62.05
N GLU A 800 42.56 23.43 61.48
CA GLU A 800 41.34 23.12 60.71
C GLU A 800 41.02 24.11 59.57
N GLY A 801 42.05 24.75 59.00
CA GLY A 801 41.91 25.72 57.90
C GLY A 801 41.60 27.16 58.33
N PHE A 802 41.71 27.48 59.62
CA PHE A 802 41.60 28.84 60.17
C PHE A 802 42.98 29.39 60.55
N THR A 803 43.23 30.66 60.25
CA THR A 803 44.56 31.31 60.43
C THR A 803 44.55 32.50 61.37
N SER A 804 43.37 33.02 61.69
CA SER A 804 43.21 34.15 62.59
C SER A 804 42.08 33.90 63.57
N MET A 805 42.08 34.58 64.70
CA MET A 805 40.98 34.57 65.66
C MET A 805 40.61 35.98 66.10
N VAL A 806 39.40 36.14 66.63
CA VAL A 806 38.96 37.36 67.29
C VAL A 806 38.14 37.00 68.52
N THR A 807 38.41 37.67 69.63
CA THR A 807 37.61 37.57 70.86
C THR A 807 36.78 38.84 71.02
N LEU A 808 35.44 38.75 70.94
CA LEU A 808 34.58 39.93 70.97
C LEU A 808 34.65 40.67 72.32
N SER A 809 34.94 39.99 73.43
CA SER A 809 35.06 40.59 74.75
C SER A 809 36.32 41.46 74.94
N GLU A 810 37.34 41.29 74.09
CA GLU A 810 38.57 42.10 74.11
C GLU A 810 38.40 43.43 73.34
N VAL A 811 37.35 43.55 72.53
CA VAL A 811 37.01 44.78 71.80
C VAL A 811 36.25 45.74 72.72
N THR A 812 36.95 46.70 73.32
CA THR A 812 36.41 47.63 74.34
C THR A 812 35.41 48.65 73.78
N ASN A 813 35.54 49.06 72.52
CA ASN A 813 34.63 50.03 71.90
C ASN A 813 33.35 49.34 71.39
N ALA A 814 32.19 49.82 71.85
CA ALA A 814 30.88 49.28 71.49
C ALA A 814 30.54 49.42 69.99
N TYR A 815 31.05 50.47 69.33
CA TYR A 815 30.90 50.65 67.88
C TYR A 815 31.68 49.61 67.09
N ASP A 816 32.96 49.45 67.43
CA ASP A 816 33.89 48.51 66.80
C ASP A 816 33.40 47.07 66.98
N ASN A 817 32.97 46.72 68.20
CA ASN A 817 32.37 45.42 68.51
C ASN A 817 31.17 45.11 67.61
N ARG A 818 30.28 46.09 67.37
CA ARG A 818 29.11 45.92 66.49
C ARG A 818 29.50 45.72 65.03
N VAL A 819 30.55 46.38 64.54
CA VAL A 819 31.07 46.20 63.17
C VAL A 819 31.69 44.81 63.03
N VAL A 820 32.60 44.43 63.94
CA VAL A 820 33.26 43.12 63.96
C VAL A 820 32.22 42.00 64.04
N ARG A 821 31.23 42.11 64.95
CA ARG A 821 30.16 41.12 65.10
C ARG A 821 29.30 40.95 63.85
N ARG A 822 29.01 42.04 63.12
CA ARG A 822 28.30 41.97 61.83
C ARG A 822 29.10 41.19 60.79
N VAL A 823 30.41 41.43 60.71
CA VAL A 823 31.30 40.71 59.78
C VAL A 823 31.49 39.25 60.20
N MET A 824 31.62 38.96 61.50
CA MET A 824 31.70 37.57 61.99
C MET A 824 30.41 36.80 61.70
N ASN A 825 29.24 37.43 61.90
CA ASN A 825 27.95 36.85 61.55
C ASN A 825 27.87 36.58 60.04
N ALA A 826 28.24 37.55 59.19
CA ALA A 826 28.26 37.36 57.73
C ALA A 826 29.22 36.25 57.31
N GLY A 827 30.43 36.20 57.86
CA GLY A 827 31.42 35.15 57.60
C GLY A 827 30.96 33.76 58.05
N SER A 828 30.22 33.67 59.16
CA SER A 828 29.70 32.39 59.67
C SER A 828 28.67 31.75 58.73
N THR A 829 27.86 32.57 58.03
CA THR A 829 26.85 32.06 57.08
C THR A 829 27.45 31.31 55.90
N VAL A 830 28.73 31.58 55.57
CA VAL A 830 29.47 30.93 54.47
C VAL A 830 30.58 30.02 55.00
N LYS A 831 30.56 29.70 56.30
CA LYS A 831 31.57 28.87 57.00
C LYS A 831 33.00 29.41 56.88
N ALA A 832 33.15 30.71 56.62
CA ALA A 832 34.45 31.38 56.62
C ALA A 832 34.88 31.78 58.04
N VAL A 833 33.94 31.74 58.98
CA VAL A 833 34.13 31.98 60.42
C VAL A 833 33.46 30.85 61.19
N ALA A 834 34.13 30.34 62.23
CA ALA A 834 33.58 29.33 63.14
C ALA A 834 33.68 29.81 64.60
N PRO A 835 32.60 29.74 65.40
CA PRO A 835 32.71 29.99 66.83
C PRO A 835 33.52 28.89 67.53
N ASP A 836 34.25 29.25 68.58
CA ASP A 836 34.94 28.28 69.44
C ASP A 836 33.91 27.42 70.20
N ILE A 837 34.19 26.13 70.35
CA ILE A 837 33.31 25.15 71.02
C ILE A 837 33.26 25.41 72.54
N LYS A 838 34.30 26.03 73.11
CA LYS A 838 34.45 26.24 74.56
C LYS A 838 34.17 27.67 75.01
N LEU A 839 34.23 28.64 74.11
CA LEU A 839 34.14 30.06 74.43
C LEU A 839 33.19 30.75 73.46
N ASP A 840 32.01 31.16 73.95
CA ASP A 840 30.93 31.71 73.14
C ASP A 840 31.28 33.04 72.43
N ASP A 841 32.31 33.76 72.92
CA ASP A 841 32.73 35.06 72.38
C ASP A 841 33.99 35.01 71.49
N ARG A 842 34.51 33.81 71.19
CA ARG A 842 35.70 33.63 70.34
C ARG A 842 35.33 33.05 68.99
N TYR A 843 35.88 33.63 67.93
CA TYR A 843 35.65 33.21 66.56
C TYR A 843 36.97 32.95 65.83
N TYR A 844 37.04 31.84 65.11
CA TYR A 844 38.13 31.46 64.21
C TYR A 844 37.80 31.89 62.79
N ILE A 845 38.80 32.46 62.09
CA ILE A 845 38.64 33.11 60.79
C ILE A 845 39.53 32.44 59.75
N SER A 846 38.92 32.08 58.63
CA SER A 846 39.59 31.45 57.51
C SER A 846 40.43 32.46 56.70
N PRO A 847 41.47 32.00 55.99
CA PRO A 847 42.24 32.84 55.06
C PRO A 847 41.38 33.57 54.04
N LYS A 848 40.25 32.94 53.63
CA LYS A 848 39.35 33.48 52.61
C LYS A 848 38.67 34.78 53.05
N LEU A 849 38.21 34.87 54.30
CA LEU A 849 37.63 36.11 54.82
C LEU A 849 38.70 37.20 54.96
N TYR A 850 39.90 36.82 55.39
CA TYR A 850 41.02 37.74 55.49
C TYR A 850 41.41 38.34 54.12
N GLU A 851 41.50 37.51 53.07
CA GLU A 851 41.74 37.97 51.69
C GLU A 851 40.64 38.90 51.18
N VAL A 852 39.36 38.59 51.44
CA VAL A 852 38.22 39.43 51.05
C VAL A 852 38.29 40.80 51.74
N LEU A 853 38.55 40.83 53.05
CA LEU A 853 38.69 42.09 53.79
C LEU A 853 39.84 42.95 53.28
N LEU A 854 40.99 42.34 52.93
CA LEU A 854 42.11 43.03 52.30
C LEU A 854 41.75 43.57 50.91
N THR A 855 41.03 42.78 50.12
CA THR A 855 40.60 43.18 48.77
C THR A 855 39.63 44.36 48.84
N ILE A 856 38.66 44.33 49.75
CA ILE A 856 37.72 45.43 49.98
C ILE A 856 38.45 46.69 50.47
N ARG A 857 39.38 46.57 51.42
CA ARG A 857 40.23 47.69 51.86
C ARG A 857 40.99 48.33 50.71
N ALA A 858 41.51 47.52 49.77
CA ALA A 858 42.28 48.00 48.63
C ALA A 858 41.42 48.61 47.51
N THR A 859 40.19 48.14 47.32
CA THR A 859 39.34 48.49 46.17
C THR A 859 38.26 49.52 46.49
N ALA A 860 37.80 49.61 47.74
CA ALA A 860 36.76 50.52 48.13
C ALA A 860 37.27 51.98 48.22
N ALA A 861 36.40 52.92 47.84
CA ALA A 861 36.68 54.34 47.97
C ALA A 861 36.69 54.75 49.46
N GLU A 862 37.47 55.79 49.78
CA GLU A 862 37.53 56.37 51.11
C GLU A 862 36.23 57.15 51.42
N SER A 863 35.69 56.93 52.62
CA SER A 863 34.42 57.52 53.05
C SER A 863 34.64 58.84 53.80
N PRO A 864 34.32 60.01 53.21
CA PRO A 864 34.60 61.31 53.84
C PRO A 864 33.81 61.56 55.13
N ASN A 865 32.69 60.85 55.34
CA ASN A 865 31.81 61.04 56.50
C ASN A 865 32.06 60.06 57.65
N TYR A 866 32.99 59.10 57.51
CA TYR A 866 33.20 58.03 58.49
C TYR A 866 33.51 58.56 59.89
N GLU A 867 34.42 59.54 60.01
CA GLU A 867 34.77 60.11 61.31
C GLU A 867 33.59 60.81 62.00
N ASN A 868 32.76 61.51 61.22
CA ASN A 868 31.60 62.23 61.74
C ASN A 868 30.52 61.24 62.24
N GLU A 869 30.27 60.16 61.50
CA GLU A 869 29.32 59.12 61.88
C GLU A 869 29.79 58.32 63.10
N ARG A 870 31.08 58.00 63.17
CA ARG A 870 31.68 57.31 64.32
C ARG A 870 31.54 58.14 65.61
N ARG A 871 31.92 59.42 65.57
CA ARG A 871 31.80 60.34 66.74
C ARG A 871 30.35 60.49 67.21
N ARG A 872 29.40 60.52 66.27
CA ARG A 872 27.96 60.57 66.56
C ARG A 872 27.48 59.32 67.31
N PHE A 873 28.02 58.15 66.98
CA PHE A 873 27.66 56.90 67.64
C PHE A 873 28.27 56.77 69.04
N GLU A 874 29.49 57.27 69.23
CA GLU A 874 30.21 57.24 70.52
C GLU A 874 29.64 58.23 71.56
N GLY A 875 28.55 58.94 71.24
CA GLY A 875 27.89 59.87 72.15
C GLY A 875 28.71 61.12 72.45
N VAL A 876 29.74 61.40 71.65
CA VAL A 876 30.52 62.63 71.76
C VAL A 876 29.71 63.75 71.12
N ASP A 877 28.92 64.45 71.95
CA ASP A 877 28.21 65.68 71.61
C ASP A 877 29.21 66.81 71.31
N ALA A 878 29.89 66.75 70.16
CA ALA A 878 30.41 67.93 69.52
C ALA A 878 29.24 68.57 68.77
N ARG A 879 28.46 69.41 69.47
CA ARG A 879 27.72 70.48 68.80
C ARG A 879 28.77 71.35 68.11
N PRO A 880 28.87 71.43 66.77
CA PRO A 880 29.41 72.65 66.20
C PRO A 880 28.39 73.73 66.54
N ALA A 881 28.82 74.73 67.31
CA ALA A 881 28.09 75.97 67.39
C ALA A 881 27.80 76.41 65.94
N ILE A 882 26.52 76.60 65.62
CA ILE A 882 26.12 77.38 64.46
C ILE A 882 26.59 78.79 64.81
N ASP A 883 27.83 79.10 64.46
CA ASP A 883 28.38 80.44 64.55
C ASP A 883 28.01 81.17 63.27
N GLY A 884 27.15 82.15 63.44
CA GLY A 884 26.69 83.01 62.35
C GLY A 884 27.82 83.90 61.88
N GLY A 885 28.07 83.87 60.57
CA GLY A 885 28.73 84.95 59.84
C GLY A 885 30.24 85.01 59.96
N GLN A 886 30.92 84.47 58.94
CA GLN A 886 31.99 85.18 58.23
C GLN A 886 32.31 84.44 56.92
N LEU A 887 32.18 85.15 55.81
CA LEU A 887 32.69 84.73 54.50
C LEU A 887 34.21 84.79 54.55
N ARG A 888 34.86 83.63 54.60
CA ARG A 888 36.27 83.49 54.22
C ARG A 888 36.47 82.26 53.37
N ASP A 889 37.27 82.48 52.33
CA ASP A 889 37.53 81.63 51.18
C ASP A 889 38.09 80.26 51.59
N ALA A 890 37.23 79.24 51.59
CA ALA A 890 37.63 77.86 51.49
C ALA A 890 37.33 77.41 50.06
N ASN A 891 38.37 77.35 49.23
CA ASN A 891 38.35 76.88 47.86
C ASN A 891 37.85 75.42 47.79
N PRO A 892 36.63 75.15 47.29
CA PRO A 892 36.25 73.82 46.90
C PRO A 892 36.54 73.69 45.41
N GLN A 893 37.46 72.80 45.03
CA GLN A 893 37.57 72.35 43.65
C GLN A 893 36.32 71.52 43.31
N ILE A 894 35.21 72.22 43.11
CA ILE A 894 34.06 71.76 42.34
C ILE A 894 34.47 72.02 40.89
N ALA A 895 34.64 70.93 40.15
CA ALA A 895 34.79 70.98 38.71
C ALA A 895 33.66 71.86 38.15
N GLN A 896 34.06 72.96 37.52
CA GLN A 896 33.19 73.93 36.88
C GLN A 896 32.31 73.21 35.85
N GLN A 897 31.08 72.86 36.23
CA GLN A 897 29.98 72.81 35.30
C GLN A 897 29.65 74.25 34.97
N THR A 898 30.27 74.78 33.93
CA THR A 898 29.80 75.98 33.26
C THR A 898 28.34 75.74 32.86
N PRO A 899 27.37 76.61 33.21
CA PRO A 899 26.09 76.59 32.54
C PRO A 899 26.36 77.02 31.11
N ARG A 900 26.50 76.05 30.20
CA ARG A 900 26.33 76.34 28.78
C ARG A 900 24.97 77.02 28.63
N PRO A 901 24.85 78.07 27.81
CA PRO A 901 23.55 78.58 27.40
C PRO A 901 22.70 77.40 26.92
N PRO A 902 21.35 77.46 26.96
CA PRO A 902 20.55 76.44 26.30
C PRO A 902 21.01 76.41 24.85
N GLU A 903 21.84 75.42 24.52
CA GLU A 903 22.28 75.15 23.17
C GLU A 903 20.98 74.76 22.51
N LEU A 904 20.46 75.69 21.71
CA LEU A 904 19.27 75.51 20.89
C LEU A 904 19.26 74.05 20.47
N ALA A 905 18.29 73.30 20.98
CA ALA A 905 18.00 72.00 20.42
C ALA A 905 17.91 72.27 18.92
N LYS A 906 18.89 71.78 18.15
CA LYS A 906 18.65 71.54 16.73
C LYS A 906 17.30 70.86 16.74
N PRO A 907 16.28 71.40 16.05
CA PRO A 907 14.99 70.74 16.02
C PRO A 907 15.34 69.32 15.60
N ALA A 908 15.13 68.35 16.51
CA ALA A 908 15.01 66.97 16.09
C ALA A 908 14.02 67.08 14.95
N ALA A 909 14.40 66.65 13.75
CA ALA A 909 13.51 66.65 12.62
C ALA A 909 12.24 65.97 13.12
N GLN A 910 11.22 66.78 13.45
CA GLN A 910 9.91 66.26 13.72
C GLN A 910 9.56 65.69 12.37
N LEU A 911 9.69 64.36 12.26
CA LEU A 911 8.97 63.61 11.24
C LEU A 911 7.60 64.26 11.17
N PRO A 912 7.16 64.68 9.97
CA PRO A 912 5.94 65.47 9.84
C PRO A 912 4.87 64.79 10.68
N ARG A 913 4.25 65.52 11.61
CA ARG A 913 3.07 65.06 12.34
C ARG A 913 2.06 64.70 11.26
N MET A 914 2.02 63.43 10.88
CA MET A 914 1.08 62.95 9.89
C MET A 914 -0.29 63.13 10.53
N LEU A 915 -1.04 64.12 10.06
CA LEU A 915 -2.42 64.30 10.50
C LEU A 915 -3.17 62.97 10.30
N PRO A 916 -4.06 62.56 11.21
CA PRO A 916 -4.94 61.41 10.93
C PRO A 916 -5.67 61.65 9.61
N LEU A 917 -5.97 60.58 8.85
CA LEU A 917 -6.84 60.73 7.69
C LEU A 917 -8.16 61.35 8.14
N SER A 918 -8.73 62.23 7.32
CA SER A 918 -10.09 62.71 7.60
C SER A 918 -11.06 61.53 7.51
N GLU A 919 -12.18 61.60 8.25
CA GLU A 919 -13.20 60.55 8.20
C GLU A 919 -13.69 60.33 6.75
N ASP A 920 -13.82 61.40 5.97
CA ASP A 920 -14.20 61.33 4.55
C ASP A 920 -13.16 60.60 3.68
N GLU A 921 -11.87 60.88 3.87
CA GLU A 921 -10.78 60.19 3.15
C GLU A 921 -10.70 58.71 3.55
N GLN A 922 -10.90 58.40 4.83
CA GLN A 922 -10.90 57.03 5.32
C GLN A 922 -12.08 56.23 4.75
N HIS A 923 -13.28 56.81 4.69
CA HIS A 923 -14.45 56.17 4.09
C HIS A 923 -14.27 55.93 2.58
N GLN A 924 -13.70 56.89 1.84
CA GLN A 924 -13.40 56.73 0.41
C GLN A 924 -12.41 55.59 0.17
N LEU A 925 -11.35 55.48 0.98
CA LEU A 925 -10.37 54.41 0.86
C LEU A 925 -10.94 53.03 1.22
N ILE A 926 -11.77 52.94 2.27
CA ILE A 926 -12.44 51.69 2.62
C ILE A 926 -13.27 51.18 1.45
N ASN A 927 -14.08 52.05 0.83
CA ASN A 927 -14.92 51.67 -0.29
C ASN A 927 -14.09 51.27 -1.52
N ALA A 928 -13.04 52.03 -1.86
CA ALA A 928 -12.17 51.72 -2.98
C ALA A 928 -11.41 50.39 -2.80
N TYR A 929 -10.82 50.13 -1.63
CA TYR A 929 -10.14 48.87 -1.35
C TYR A 929 -11.09 47.69 -1.32
N ARG A 930 -12.29 47.88 -0.75
CA ARG A 930 -13.33 46.86 -0.71
C ARG A 930 -13.81 46.49 -2.11
N GLU A 931 -14.00 47.47 -2.99
CA GLU A 931 -14.37 47.26 -4.39
C GLU A 931 -13.30 46.47 -5.15
N HIS A 932 -12.02 46.84 -5.02
CA HIS A 932 -10.92 46.14 -5.69
C HIS A 932 -10.73 44.70 -5.18
N LEU A 933 -10.82 44.48 -3.86
CA LEU A 933 -10.63 43.16 -3.26
C LEU A 933 -11.83 42.24 -3.54
N LEU A 934 -13.07 42.70 -3.39
CA LEU A 934 -14.25 41.89 -3.74
C LEU A 934 -14.31 41.61 -5.26
N GLY A 935 -13.90 42.58 -6.09
CA GLY A 935 -13.83 42.39 -7.54
C GLY A 935 -12.86 41.29 -7.96
N SER A 936 -11.82 41.01 -7.17
CA SER A 936 -10.86 39.94 -7.45
C SER A 936 -11.46 38.53 -7.36
N ILE A 937 -12.53 38.37 -6.57
CA ILE A 937 -13.27 37.11 -6.39
C ILE A 937 -14.64 37.13 -7.10
N GLY A 938 -14.83 38.07 -8.04
CA GLY A 938 -16.06 38.17 -8.85
C GLY A 938 -17.25 38.83 -8.16
N LEU A 939 -17.05 39.53 -7.04
CA LEU A 939 -18.12 40.15 -6.25
C LEU A 939 -18.10 41.67 -6.29
N THR A 940 -19.26 42.29 -6.11
CA THR A 940 -19.40 43.74 -5.93
C THR A 940 -19.83 44.08 -4.49
N PRO A 941 -19.42 45.23 -3.93
CA PRO A 941 -19.80 45.64 -2.58
C PRO A 941 -21.31 45.68 -2.36
N ASP A 942 -22.07 46.23 -3.31
CA ASP A 942 -23.53 46.36 -3.23
C ASP A 942 -24.23 45.00 -3.11
N MET A 943 -23.74 43.99 -3.84
CA MET A 943 -24.28 42.64 -3.81
C MET A 943 -24.04 41.97 -2.45
N VAL A 944 -22.84 42.15 -1.89
CA VAL A 944 -22.48 41.63 -0.57
C VAL A 944 -23.33 42.30 0.51
N ASP A 945 -23.47 43.62 0.45
CA ASP A 945 -24.23 44.40 1.42
C ASP A 945 -25.72 44.05 1.39
N GLN A 946 -26.30 43.85 0.20
CA GLN A 946 -27.70 43.44 0.07
C GLN A 946 -27.95 42.03 0.63
N ARG A 947 -27.03 41.08 0.41
CA ARG A 947 -27.20 39.67 0.84
C ARG A 947 -26.89 39.46 2.31
N LEU A 948 -25.95 40.22 2.87
CA LEU A 948 -25.55 40.14 4.28
C LEU A 948 -26.20 41.20 5.17
N GLN A 949 -27.15 41.98 4.63
CA GLN A 949 -27.86 43.04 5.34
C GLN A 949 -28.50 42.56 6.65
N LEU A 950 -29.07 41.36 6.63
CA LEU A 950 -29.73 40.74 7.79
C LEU A 950 -28.77 39.77 8.51
N PRO A 951 -28.51 39.94 9.82
CA PRO A 951 -27.70 39.01 10.61
C PRO A 951 -28.22 37.56 10.54
N ALA A 952 -29.55 37.39 10.44
CA ALA A 952 -30.19 36.09 10.28
C ALA A 952 -29.79 35.41 8.95
N ALA A 953 -29.67 36.16 7.86
CA ALA A 953 -29.24 35.63 6.56
C ALA A 953 -27.78 35.15 6.63
N ARG A 954 -26.90 35.92 7.26
CA ARG A 954 -25.50 35.53 7.52
C ARG A 954 -25.40 34.21 8.30
N SER A 955 -26.20 34.05 9.35
CA SER A 955 -26.21 32.81 10.13
C SER A 955 -26.73 31.60 9.33
N ALA A 956 -27.78 31.78 8.53
CA ALA A 956 -28.35 30.73 7.69
C ALA A 956 -27.37 30.30 6.57
N MET A 957 -26.61 31.25 5.99
CA MET A 957 -25.53 30.95 5.04
C MET A 957 -24.40 30.13 5.69
N LEU A 958 -23.96 30.49 6.90
CA LEU A 958 -22.96 29.71 7.63
C LEU A 958 -23.42 28.28 7.88
N GLU A 959 -24.70 28.08 8.20
CA GLU A 959 -25.25 26.75 8.37
C GLU A 959 -25.36 25.96 7.06
N ALA A 960 -25.68 26.63 5.94
CA ALA A 960 -25.63 26.02 4.61
C ALA A 960 -24.21 25.59 4.22
N TRP A 961 -23.21 26.44 4.50
CA TRP A 961 -21.79 26.08 4.33
C TRP A 961 -21.40 24.86 5.16
N ARG A 962 -21.78 24.82 6.44
CA ARG A 962 -21.50 23.69 7.32
C ARG A 962 -22.13 22.39 6.82
N ALA A 963 -23.30 22.46 6.17
CA ALA A 963 -23.90 21.28 5.54
C ALA A 963 -23.07 20.78 4.35
N LEU A 964 -22.59 21.69 3.49
CA LEU A 964 -21.70 21.35 2.37
C LEU A 964 -20.33 20.81 2.85
N ASP A 965 -19.70 21.48 3.82
CA ASP A 965 -18.46 21.03 4.45
C ASP A 965 -18.64 19.68 5.21
N GLY A 966 -19.83 19.44 5.75
CA GLY A 966 -20.18 18.15 6.35
C GLY A 966 -20.09 16.98 5.37
N HIS A 967 -20.42 17.20 4.08
CA HIS A 967 -20.23 16.21 3.02
C HIS A 967 -18.78 16.07 2.61
N SER A 968 -18.00 17.16 2.63
CA SER A 968 -16.56 17.17 2.35
C SER A 968 -15.78 16.23 3.29
N LYS A 969 -16.22 16.12 4.55
CA LYS A 969 -15.63 15.20 5.54
C LYS A 969 -15.93 13.73 5.28
N LYS A 970 -16.99 13.43 4.52
CA LYS A 970 -17.39 12.06 4.15
C LYS A 970 -16.84 11.63 2.81
N ASN A 971 -16.58 12.59 1.90
CA ASN A 971 -15.99 12.35 0.59
C ASN A 971 -14.66 13.11 0.46
N LEU A 972 -13.54 12.37 0.48
CA LEU A 972 -12.19 12.92 0.45
C LEU A 972 -11.93 13.77 -0.80
N LEU A 973 -12.47 13.37 -1.95
CA LEU A 973 -12.32 14.09 -3.22
C LEU A 973 -13.02 15.44 -3.16
N LEU A 974 -14.26 15.48 -2.65
CA LEU A 974 -15.01 16.72 -2.43
C LEU A 974 -14.26 17.66 -1.47
N GLY A 975 -13.70 17.13 -0.39
CA GLY A 975 -12.87 17.90 0.54
C GLY A 975 -11.55 18.40 -0.06
N GLN A 976 -11.02 17.74 -1.08
CA GLN A 976 -9.87 18.25 -1.84
C GLN A 976 -10.29 19.39 -2.77
N MET A 977 -11.34 19.20 -3.57
CA MET A 977 -11.85 20.22 -4.51
C MET A 977 -12.25 21.52 -3.80
N LEU A 978 -12.94 21.44 -2.66
CA LEU A 978 -13.30 22.63 -1.87
C LEU A 978 -12.07 23.41 -1.37
N ARG A 979 -11.03 22.69 -0.91
CA ARG A 979 -9.77 23.33 -0.47
C ARG A 979 -9.00 23.93 -1.63
N GLU A 980 -8.97 23.25 -2.77
CA GLU A 980 -8.32 23.74 -3.97
C GLU A 980 -8.96 25.03 -4.47
N PHE A 981 -10.29 25.06 -4.55
CA PHE A 981 -11.06 26.25 -4.89
C PHE A 981 -10.82 27.41 -3.91
N GLN A 982 -10.91 27.14 -2.60
CA GLN A 982 -10.64 28.15 -1.56
C GLN A 982 -9.21 28.71 -1.67
N ASN A 983 -8.21 27.85 -1.87
CA ASN A 983 -6.82 28.27 -2.07
C ASN A 983 -6.63 29.08 -3.37
N GLY A 984 -7.49 28.91 -4.37
CA GLY A 984 -7.52 29.73 -5.58
C GLY A 984 -8.01 31.15 -5.27
N GLN A 985 -9.15 31.28 -4.61
CA GLN A 985 -9.72 32.57 -4.18
C GLN A 985 -8.77 33.34 -3.26
N ASP A 986 -8.12 32.65 -2.32
CA ASP A 986 -7.11 33.27 -1.44
C ASP A 986 -5.89 33.79 -2.20
N ARG A 987 -5.47 33.10 -3.27
CA ARG A 987 -4.36 33.54 -4.14
C ARG A 987 -4.73 34.79 -4.92
N ASP A 988 -5.94 34.85 -5.46
CA ASP A 988 -6.43 36.01 -6.22
C ASP A 988 -6.56 37.25 -5.31
N LEU A 989 -7.09 37.08 -4.10
CA LEU A 989 -7.11 38.12 -3.07
C LEU A 989 -5.71 38.59 -2.69
N SER A 990 -4.77 37.66 -2.43
CA SER A 990 -3.38 38.01 -2.09
C SER A 990 -2.66 38.75 -3.22
N ALA A 991 -2.96 38.42 -4.49
CA ALA A 991 -2.37 39.09 -5.64
C ALA A 991 -2.84 40.55 -5.74
N VAL A 992 -4.14 40.81 -5.55
CA VAL A 992 -4.69 42.16 -5.55
C VAL A 992 -4.27 42.96 -4.31
N TYR A 993 -4.27 42.34 -3.13
CA TYR A 993 -3.74 42.95 -1.91
C TYR A 993 -2.28 43.39 -2.10
N SER A 994 -1.43 42.53 -2.67
CA SER A 994 -0.01 42.86 -2.92
C SER A 994 0.16 44.05 -3.88
N ARG A 995 -0.71 44.17 -4.89
CA ARG A 995 -0.75 45.33 -5.79
C ARG A 995 -1.17 46.59 -5.03
N LEU A 996 -2.24 46.54 -4.25
CA LEU A 996 -2.73 47.66 -3.45
C LEU A 996 -1.69 48.12 -2.40
N VAL A 997 -0.96 47.19 -1.77
CA VAL A 997 0.15 47.50 -0.85
C VAL A 997 1.28 48.25 -1.58
N SER A 998 1.57 47.90 -2.83
CA SER A 998 2.56 48.62 -3.64
C SER A 998 2.10 50.03 -4.01
N ASP A 999 0.80 50.23 -4.28
CA ASP A 999 0.20 51.53 -4.60
C ASP A 999 0.12 52.47 -3.39
N VAL A 1000 0.03 51.91 -2.18
CA VAL A 1000 0.05 52.66 -0.92
C VAL A 1000 1.40 53.37 -0.67
N GLY A 1001 2.48 52.96 -1.35
CA GLY A 1001 3.74 53.72 -1.41
C GLY A 1001 4.44 53.93 -0.06
N GLY A 1002 4.14 53.09 0.94
CA GLY A 1002 4.73 53.16 2.27
C GLY A 1002 4.00 54.04 3.29
N ASP A 1003 2.79 54.55 3.01
CA ASP A 1003 1.97 55.24 4.02
C ASP A 1003 1.36 54.23 5.02
N PRO A 1004 1.82 54.17 6.29
CA PRO A 1004 1.35 53.19 7.26
C PRO A 1004 -0.13 53.33 7.60
N ARG A 1005 -0.73 54.53 7.42
CA ARG A 1005 -2.13 54.78 7.77
C ARG A 1005 -3.08 54.18 6.73
N LYS A 1006 -2.79 54.40 5.44
CA LYS A 1006 -3.55 53.77 4.34
C LYS A 1006 -3.37 52.25 4.34
N ARG A 1007 -2.17 51.78 4.69
CA ARG A 1007 -1.90 50.36 4.89
C ARG A 1007 -2.75 49.75 5.99
N GLN A 1008 -2.87 50.42 7.15
CA GLN A 1008 -3.73 49.96 8.23
C GLN A 1008 -5.21 49.84 7.81
N VAL A 1009 -5.70 50.76 6.98
CA VAL A 1009 -7.07 50.69 6.43
C VAL A 1009 -7.20 49.52 5.45
N LEU A 1010 -6.21 49.30 4.57
CA LEU A 1010 -6.19 48.18 3.63
C LEU A 1010 -6.15 46.82 4.36
N ASP A 1011 -5.29 46.69 5.37
CA ASP A 1011 -5.16 45.47 6.19
C ASP A 1011 -6.50 45.13 6.88
N ALA A 1012 -7.17 46.14 7.47
CA ALA A 1012 -8.47 45.96 8.11
C ALA A 1012 -9.59 45.55 7.13
N VAL A 1013 -9.55 46.04 5.88
CA VAL A 1013 -10.50 45.65 4.83
C VAL A 1013 -10.21 44.23 4.34
N GLU A 1014 -8.94 43.86 4.16
CA GLU A 1014 -8.53 42.50 3.80
C GLU A 1014 -8.96 41.48 4.86
N ASP A 1015 -8.66 41.74 6.13
CA ASP A 1015 -9.02 40.87 7.25
C ASP A 1015 -10.53 40.62 7.29
N ASN A 1016 -11.34 41.68 7.12
CA ASN A 1016 -12.80 41.56 7.07
C ASN A 1016 -13.30 40.70 5.90
N ILE A 1017 -12.68 40.83 4.72
CA ILE A 1017 -13.03 40.04 3.55
C ILE A 1017 -12.63 38.58 3.74
N ARG A 1018 -11.44 38.30 4.27
CA ARG A 1018 -10.96 36.94 4.55
C ARG A 1018 -11.79 36.23 5.62
N ASP A 1019 -12.16 36.93 6.68
CA ASP A 1019 -13.04 36.40 7.74
C ASP A 1019 -14.40 35.96 7.21
N ASN A 1020 -14.86 36.56 6.11
CA ASN A 1020 -16.14 36.27 5.47
C ASN A 1020 -16.00 35.49 4.15
N LEU A 1021 -14.80 35.09 3.76
CA LEU A 1021 -14.55 34.45 2.45
C LEU A 1021 -15.40 33.20 2.25
N VAL A 1022 -15.56 32.42 3.32
CA VAL A 1022 -16.39 31.20 3.31
C VAL A 1022 -17.85 31.47 2.95
N LEU A 1023 -18.38 32.63 3.34
CA LEU A 1023 -19.73 33.05 2.99
C LEU A 1023 -19.81 33.50 1.54
N TYR A 1024 -18.78 34.23 1.08
CA TYR A 1024 -18.67 34.70 -0.30
C TYR A 1024 -18.58 33.55 -1.30
N MET A 1025 -17.87 32.46 -0.97
CA MET A 1025 -17.76 31.28 -1.84
C MET A 1025 -19.09 30.57 -2.12
N LEU A 1026 -20.14 30.78 -1.31
CA LEU A 1026 -21.47 30.23 -1.60
C LEU A 1026 -22.27 31.08 -2.59
N PHE A 1027 -21.77 32.25 -2.97
CA PHE A 1027 -22.46 33.11 -3.92
C PHE A 1027 -22.32 32.53 -5.32
N PRO A 1028 -23.41 32.54 -6.12
CA PRO A 1028 -23.39 31.95 -7.46
C PRO A 1028 -22.33 32.59 -8.38
N GLU A 1029 -22.00 33.86 -8.16
CA GLU A 1029 -20.99 34.61 -8.93
C GLU A 1029 -19.55 34.14 -8.69
N THR A 1030 -19.29 33.45 -7.57
CA THR A 1030 -17.98 32.82 -7.35
C THR A 1030 -17.83 31.51 -8.09
N HIS A 1031 -18.91 30.94 -8.65
CA HIS A 1031 -18.90 29.70 -9.44
C HIS A 1031 -18.41 28.45 -8.71
N LEU A 1032 -18.40 28.43 -7.37
CA LEU A 1032 -17.98 27.25 -6.60
C LEU A 1032 -18.78 26.00 -6.99
N LEU A 1033 -20.12 26.09 -7.06
CA LEU A 1033 -20.95 24.93 -7.36
C LEU A 1033 -20.77 24.45 -8.81
N ASP A 1034 -20.52 25.36 -9.75
CA ASP A 1034 -20.24 25.00 -11.15
C ASP A 1034 -18.93 24.23 -11.23
N TYR A 1035 -17.88 24.73 -10.57
CA TYR A 1035 -16.59 24.05 -10.47
C TYR A 1035 -16.72 22.64 -9.87
N LEU A 1036 -17.45 22.49 -8.75
CA LEU A 1036 -17.66 21.19 -8.12
C LEU A 1036 -18.44 20.22 -9.03
N ILE A 1037 -19.45 20.70 -9.75
CA ILE A 1037 -20.24 19.84 -10.68
C ILE A 1037 -19.37 19.40 -11.86
N GLU A 1038 -18.59 20.31 -12.43
CA GLU A 1038 -17.70 20.03 -13.57
C GLU A 1038 -16.59 19.05 -13.20
N GLU A 1039 -15.94 19.23 -12.05
CA GLU A 1039 -14.88 18.31 -11.61
C GLU A 1039 -15.41 16.92 -11.26
N ILE A 1040 -16.61 16.82 -10.66
CA ILE A 1040 -17.27 15.52 -10.44
C ILE A 1040 -17.62 14.87 -11.80
N GLU A 1041 -18.01 15.66 -12.80
CA GLU A 1041 -18.28 15.19 -14.16
C GLU A 1041 -17.01 14.72 -14.90
N ASN A 1042 -15.89 15.44 -14.73
CA ASN A 1042 -14.60 15.11 -15.34
C ASN A 1042 -13.97 13.87 -14.70
N ALA A 1043 -14.01 13.76 -13.38
CA ALA A 1043 -13.51 12.58 -12.66
C ALA A 1043 -14.21 11.29 -13.11
N ALA A 1044 -15.51 11.37 -13.39
CA ALA A 1044 -16.33 10.25 -13.87
C ALA A 1044 -16.11 9.84 -15.33
N GLN A 1045 -15.38 10.62 -16.11
CA GLN A 1045 -14.97 10.22 -17.46
C GLN A 1045 -13.70 9.34 -17.44
N ALA A 1046 -12.93 9.37 -16.35
CA ALA A 1046 -11.67 8.65 -16.20
C ALA A 1046 -11.83 7.26 -15.54
N ASP A 1047 -12.78 7.12 -14.61
CA ASP A 1047 -13.21 5.84 -14.01
C ASP A 1047 -14.60 5.49 -14.55
N ASP A 1048 -14.93 4.20 -14.78
CA ASP A 1048 -16.17 3.67 -15.43
C ASP A 1048 -17.54 4.15 -14.85
N GLY A 1049 -17.83 5.45 -14.88
CA GLY A 1049 -19.04 6.10 -14.38
C GLY A 1049 -18.98 6.62 -12.93
N LEU A 1050 -19.96 7.45 -12.56
CA LEU A 1050 -20.14 8.00 -11.21
C LEU A 1050 -20.58 6.91 -10.22
N GLN A 1051 -19.99 6.88 -9.03
CA GLN A 1051 -20.52 6.04 -7.95
C GLN A 1051 -21.94 6.50 -7.56
N PRO A 1052 -22.82 5.61 -7.06
CA PRO A 1052 -24.20 5.97 -6.70
C PRO A 1052 -24.31 7.14 -5.70
N GLY A 1053 -23.33 7.29 -4.80
CA GLY A 1053 -23.26 8.43 -3.87
C GLY A 1053 -22.82 9.74 -4.53
N GLU A 1054 -21.97 9.67 -5.56
CA GLU A 1054 -21.45 10.83 -6.30
C GLU A 1054 -22.48 11.36 -7.30
N GLN A 1055 -23.22 10.46 -7.96
CA GLN A 1055 -24.35 10.83 -8.80
C GLN A 1055 -25.43 11.57 -7.99
N ALA A 1056 -25.77 11.07 -6.80
CA ALA A 1056 -26.73 11.72 -5.92
C ALA A 1056 -26.22 13.09 -5.42
N LEU A 1057 -24.95 13.19 -5.03
CA LEU A 1057 -24.33 14.47 -4.66
C LEU A 1057 -24.37 15.47 -5.81
N LYS A 1058 -23.98 15.04 -7.02
CA LYS A 1058 -24.03 15.85 -8.24
C LYS A 1058 -25.43 16.37 -8.53
N ASP A 1059 -26.45 15.52 -8.42
CA ASP A 1059 -27.84 15.91 -8.64
C ASP A 1059 -28.32 16.90 -7.55
N GLN A 1060 -27.89 16.72 -6.30
CA GLN A 1060 -28.12 17.68 -5.21
C GLN A 1060 -27.46 19.04 -5.49
N LEU A 1061 -26.19 19.05 -5.92
CA LEU A 1061 -25.47 20.28 -6.23
C LEU A 1061 -26.07 21.03 -7.43
N LYS A 1062 -26.50 20.30 -8.48
CA LYS A 1062 -27.21 20.89 -9.64
C LYS A 1062 -28.51 21.58 -9.22
N TYR A 1063 -29.26 20.95 -8.32
CA TYR A 1063 -30.49 21.52 -7.79
C TYR A 1063 -30.22 22.72 -6.88
N VAL A 1064 -29.23 22.66 -5.99
CA VAL A 1064 -28.84 23.81 -5.16
C VAL A 1064 -28.37 25.00 -6.01
N ARG A 1065 -27.66 24.75 -7.11
CA ARG A 1065 -27.28 25.79 -8.08
C ARG A 1065 -28.50 26.45 -8.70
N GLU A 1066 -29.51 25.69 -9.11
CA GLU A 1066 -30.78 26.23 -9.63
C GLU A 1066 -31.51 27.08 -8.56
N GLY A 1067 -31.46 26.65 -7.30
CA GLY A 1067 -31.98 27.40 -6.15
C GLY A 1067 -31.27 28.72 -5.91
N LEU A 1068 -29.93 28.72 -5.94
CA LEU A 1068 -29.12 29.93 -5.77
C LEU A 1068 -29.37 30.96 -6.88
N GLY A 1069 -29.68 30.51 -8.11
CA GLY A 1069 -30.03 31.39 -9.22
C GLY A 1069 -31.47 31.91 -9.22
N SER A 1070 -32.39 31.28 -8.48
CA SER A 1070 -33.83 31.60 -8.52
C SER A 1070 -34.41 32.19 -7.23
N LEU A 1071 -33.76 31.95 -6.09
CA LEU A 1071 -34.20 32.42 -4.78
C LEU A 1071 -33.68 33.83 -4.46
N ASN A 1072 -34.43 34.58 -3.64
CA ASN A 1072 -33.93 35.83 -3.07
C ASN A 1072 -32.90 35.53 -1.98
N LEU A 1073 -31.61 35.70 -2.29
CA LEU A 1073 -30.49 35.41 -1.39
C LEU A 1073 -30.33 36.42 -0.24
N ALA A 1074 -31.08 37.52 -0.22
CA ALA A 1074 -31.16 38.40 0.94
C ALA A 1074 -32.11 37.86 2.04
N ASN A 1075 -33.01 36.92 1.69
CA ASN A 1075 -33.98 36.35 2.62
C ASN A 1075 -33.36 35.14 3.38
N PRO A 1076 -33.35 35.13 4.72
CA PRO A 1076 -32.85 34.00 5.51
C PRO A 1076 -33.60 32.69 5.27
N GLN A 1077 -34.89 32.72 4.88
CA GLN A 1077 -35.64 31.50 4.58
C GLN A 1077 -35.12 30.78 3.33
N SER A 1078 -34.64 31.53 2.33
CA SER A 1078 -34.02 30.97 1.12
C SER A 1078 -32.80 30.11 1.46
N TRP A 1079 -31.95 30.61 2.38
CA TRP A 1079 -30.77 29.88 2.84
C TRP A 1079 -31.10 28.67 3.71
N ASN A 1080 -32.20 28.72 4.47
CA ASN A 1080 -32.71 27.55 5.19
C ASN A 1080 -33.19 26.45 4.24
N GLU A 1081 -33.82 26.80 3.12
CA GLU A 1081 -34.22 25.84 2.10
C GLU A 1081 -32.99 25.21 1.43
N ILE A 1082 -32.00 26.02 1.04
CA ILE A 1082 -30.71 25.56 0.52
C ILE A 1082 -30.01 24.62 1.52
N ARG A 1083 -29.96 24.99 2.81
CA ARG A 1083 -29.38 24.18 3.88
C ARG A 1083 -30.09 22.84 4.03
N GLN A 1084 -31.43 22.81 4.06
CA GLN A 1084 -32.18 21.56 4.18
C GLN A 1084 -31.90 20.60 3.03
N ARG A 1085 -31.73 21.13 1.80
CA ARG A 1085 -31.38 20.34 0.63
C ARG A 1085 -29.94 19.82 0.68
N LEU A 1086 -28.99 20.66 1.10
CA LEU A 1086 -27.61 20.24 1.36
C LEU A 1086 -27.53 19.24 2.53
N ALA A 1087 -28.41 19.31 3.53
CA ALA A 1087 -28.40 18.43 4.70
C ALA A 1087 -29.16 17.11 4.51
N ALA A 1088 -29.99 16.97 3.47
CA ALA A 1088 -30.77 15.78 3.20
C ALA A 1088 -29.85 14.59 2.84
N GLY A 1089 -29.51 13.80 3.85
CA GLY A 1089 -28.78 12.54 3.71
C GLY A 1089 -29.63 11.43 3.07
N TYR A 1090 -28.95 10.35 2.68
CA TYR A 1090 -29.43 9.12 2.04
C TYR A 1090 -30.66 8.51 2.75
N SER A 1091 -31.86 9.04 2.49
CA SER A 1091 -33.14 8.52 2.96
C SER A 1091 -33.84 7.84 1.78
N LYS A 1092 -34.19 6.57 1.96
CA LYS A 1092 -34.80 5.70 0.94
C LYS A 1092 -36.27 6.00 0.65
N ASP A 1093 -36.87 6.94 1.38
CA ASP A 1093 -38.23 7.40 1.18
C ASP A 1093 -38.20 8.88 0.82
N LEU A 1094 -38.69 9.27 -0.37
CA LEU A 1094 -39.53 10.46 -0.60
C LEU A 1094 -39.78 10.73 -2.10
N PRO A 1095 -40.99 10.45 -2.62
CA PRO A 1095 -41.42 10.78 -3.99
C PRO A 1095 -41.62 12.28 -4.29
N ASN A 1096 -41.42 13.18 -3.32
CA ASN A 1096 -41.79 14.61 -3.42
C ASN A 1096 -40.61 15.57 -3.66
N PHE A 1097 -39.44 15.07 -4.08
CA PHE A 1097 -38.24 15.90 -4.27
C PHE A 1097 -38.20 16.71 -5.58
N MET A 1098 -39.19 16.58 -6.47
CA MET A 1098 -39.24 17.20 -7.81
C MET A 1098 -40.09 18.48 -7.89
N ASN A 1099 -40.32 19.19 -6.79
CA ASN A 1099 -40.93 20.53 -6.86
C ASN A 1099 -39.84 21.58 -7.09
N LYS A 1100 -40.00 22.44 -8.10
CA LYS A 1100 -39.14 23.62 -8.32
C LYS A 1100 -39.19 24.56 -7.10
N PHE A 1101 -38.08 25.26 -6.83
CA PHE A 1101 -38.09 26.39 -5.89
C PHE A 1101 -39.23 27.34 -6.26
N ALA A 1102 -40.16 27.61 -5.33
CA ALA A 1102 -41.29 28.50 -5.59
C ALA A 1102 -40.85 29.95 -5.36
N PRO A 1103 -40.89 30.85 -6.37
CA PRO A 1103 -40.57 32.26 -6.16
C PRO A 1103 -41.62 32.88 -5.22
N ARG A 1104 -41.17 33.36 -4.06
CA ARG A 1104 -42.05 34.07 -3.11
C ARG A 1104 -41.89 35.58 -3.28
N PRO A 1105 -42.99 36.35 -3.37
CA PRO A 1105 -42.91 37.80 -3.39
C PRO A 1105 -42.45 38.33 -2.02
N ASN A 1106 -41.66 39.41 -2.04
CA ASN A 1106 -41.22 40.14 -0.85
C ASN A 1106 -42.45 40.55 -0.02
N THR A 1107 -42.63 39.93 1.13
CA THR A 1107 -43.56 40.40 2.15
C THR A 1107 -42.74 41.10 3.21
N ASP A 1108 -42.61 42.41 3.03
CA ASP A 1108 -42.20 43.30 4.11
C ASP A 1108 -43.37 43.41 5.11
N GLY A 1109 -43.11 43.04 6.37
CA GLY A 1109 -43.89 43.51 7.52
C GLY A 1109 -44.80 42.49 8.21
N GLN A 1110 -44.66 42.45 9.54
CA GLN A 1110 -45.58 41.95 10.57
C GLN A 1110 -45.71 40.42 10.74
N ASP A 1111 -45.03 39.88 11.75
CA ASP A 1111 -45.73 39.49 12.98
C ASP A 1111 -44.76 39.21 14.14
N SER A 1112 -44.76 40.13 15.09
CA SER A 1112 -44.43 39.85 16.49
C SER A 1112 -45.71 39.32 17.14
N GLY A 1113 -45.79 38.00 17.38
CA GLY A 1113 -46.95 37.37 18.00
C GLY A 1113 -46.60 36.01 18.57
N GLU A 1114 -46.68 35.93 19.89
CA GLU A 1114 -46.67 34.77 20.80
C GLU A 1114 -46.91 33.39 20.17
N ILE A 1115 -45.98 32.43 20.40
CA ILE A 1115 -46.10 31.23 21.26
C ILE A 1115 -44.73 30.54 21.33
#